data_AF-A0A5E4LFC8-F1
#
_entry.id   AF-A0A5E4LFC8-F1
#
_cell.length_a   1.000
_cell.length_b   1.000
_cell.length_c   1.000
_cell.angle_alpha   90.00
_cell.angle_beta   90.00
_cell.angle_gamma   90.00
#
_symmetry.space_group_name_H-M   'P 1'
#
loop_
_entity.id
_entity.type
_entity.pdbx_description
1 polymer ?
#
loop_
_entity_poly.entity_id
_entity_poly.type
_entity_poly.pdbx_seq_one_letter_code
_entity_poly.pdbx_strand_id
1 'polypeptide(L)'
;MKKLAIFSVFAVLLLFGCVSPPPLRGLNASAQLPQPGVYVLRAPQYAVMGNEPALFYEIFLANRSADGLYKVEVRSNGRVLKTMEGEELNQSLRGPQLGVNDYAVYMWVPLADKPASISHKLYFKGGETVEGADTEINYATPIAISPPVYGSGWLSAEGPYNFNHHRRAIIPLMGKTYVPERFAIDWIRYGPNGRIYKTDGSTVEDYWGYGQEIHAVADGIVVDTKDGIQNNVPFNIPPMSVGQAAGNLVTEQIGNNTYAYYVHLIPGSLRVKIGDRVKTGDVLGSLGSTGISGAPHLHFHIGDTKDPLFTDGLPYVFKSYEWDGNGDWEGQFNSSWNGSFASPIIVNNSMPGYENVVTVGPEKNSSLVFVTAYEGGAKYRTREGKFIVLDLHGSFREMGRQYGYLMHDEMQEVYNRTMDGTAAMGMSKADLDENAEMFYQSMPERYVELMGGMSETSGLTLQEQKELNGGMVSLINAYLVNTTNAAGSNASKGCSGVAFWGNYSKDGKLYFGRYWDMINSLQVPYLPYLTVAIYHPDSGNTVANLQWVGEVYTETAMNDKGIFLELNNGQHSDPAHFANRQYAGVELLDFMFDSSTMEDIDREFHTTMDSDSYIIQVANKDVAYSYEWPTFGVSRRSENVSGLLVAYNDFVPPYPVEWEGKILPPNPRDLRRSNFLAMANSPEYKGKMDEKLMQQFLAVPFKDGGGMIPNNVYQVIAVPEEYKMWLHGQNYSGWEEIDLAPLFFPN
;
A
#
# COMPACT_ATOMS: atom_id res chain seq x y z
N MET A 1 54.48 11.84 -45.84
CA MET A 1 55.04 11.92 -44.48
C MET A 1 54.00 11.41 -43.49
N LYS A 2 54.31 10.26 -42.84
CA LYS A 2 53.82 9.66 -41.57
C LYS A 2 52.32 9.80 -41.18
N LYS A 3 51.52 8.70 -41.26
CA LYS A 3 51.16 7.67 -40.22
C LYS A 3 50.00 8.12 -39.32
N LEU A 4 49.11 7.29 -38.75
CA LEU A 4 48.51 5.96 -38.96
C LEU A 4 47.44 5.85 -37.83
N ALA A 5 46.35 5.11 -38.01
CA ALA A 5 45.32 4.84 -37.01
C ALA A 5 45.73 3.80 -35.94
N ILE A 6 44.84 3.57 -34.92
CA ILE A 6 44.42 2.27 -34.32
C ILE A 6 44.53 2.08 -32.76
N PHE A 7 43.42 1.57 -32.17
CA PHE A 7 43.14 0.78 -30.92
C PHE A 7 43.29 1.36 -29.47
N SER A 8 42.11 1.55 -28.82
CA SER A 8 41.57 0.84 -27.63
C SER A 8 42.07 0.95 -26.16
N VAL A 9 41.06 1.20 -25.30
CA VAL A 9 40.58 0.39 -24.13
C VAL A 9 41.30 0.51 -22.76
N PHE A 10 40.51 1.02 -21.81
CA PHE A 10 40.38 0.69 -20.38
C PHE A 10 41.51 1.02 -19.38
N ALA A 11 41.21 1.98 -18.48
CA ALA A 11 41.22 1.86 -17.01
C ALA A 11 40.54 3.14 -16.45
N VAL A 12 39.22 3.13 -16.22
CA VAL A 12 38.51 2.64 -15.01
C VAL A 12 38.53 3.68 -13.88
N LEU A 13 37.31 4.20 -13.64
CA LEU A 13 36.71 4.62 -12.38
C LEU A 13 37.60 5.28 -11.33
N LEU A 14 37.30 6.54 -11.03
CA LEU A 14 37.07 7.10 -9.68
C LEU A 14 36.87 8.61 -9.82
N LEU A 15 35.88 9.17 -9.10
CA LEU A 15 35.61 10.60 -8.90
C LEU A 15 34.65 11.29 -9.88
N PHE A 16 33.54 10.64 -10.22
CA PHE A 16 32.29 11.41 -10.35
C PHE A 16 31.69 11.63 -8.96
N GLY A 17 32.32 12.57 -8.27
CA GLY A 17 32.02 13.03 -6.93
C GLY A 17 32.77 14.34 -6.76
N CYS A 18 32.50 15.28 -7.67
CA CYS A 18 33.02 16.64 -7.63
C CYS A 18 32.36 17.47 -8.74
N VAL A 19 31.22 18.07 -8.43
CA VAL A 19 31.13 19.50 -8.67
C VAL A 19 31.17 20.11 -7.28
N SER A 20 32.38 20.51 -6.86
CA SER A 20 32.44 21.65 -5.94
C SER A 20 31.58 22.72 -6.58
N PRO A 21 30.58 23.30 -5.90
CA PRO A 21 29.73 24.30 -6.53
C PRO A 21 30.64 25.38 -7.15
N PRO A 22 30.29 25.94 -8.32
CA PRO A 22 31.03 27.09 -8.82
C PRO A 22 31.08 28.13 -7.70
N PRO A 23 32.21 28.83 -7.49
CA PRO A 23 32.37 29.71 -6.34
C PRO A 23 31.22 30.73 -6.32
N LEU A 24 30.40 30.68 -5.27
CA LEU A 24 29.37 31.67 -5.00
C LEU A 24 30.06 33.04 -4.86
N ARG A 25 29.98 33.88 -5.89
CA ARG A 25 30.50 35.25 -5.85
C ARG A 25 29.55 36.11 -5.02
N GLY A 26 29.98 36.53 -3.82
CA GLY A 26 29.30 37.60 -3.08
C GLY A 26 29.30 37.53 -1.55
N LEU A 27 29.90 36.53 -0.91
CA LEU A 27 29.86 36.38 0.55
C LEU A 27 31.27 36.46 1.16
N ASN A 28 31.60 37.61 1.76
CA ASN A 28 32.81 37.80 2.56
C ASN A 28 32.41 38.03 4.02
N ALA A 29 32.50 36.99 4.85
CA ALA A 29 32.64 37.10 6.30
C ALA A 29 33.18 35.77 6.88
N SER A 30 34.33 35.80 7.54
CA SER A 30 34.90 34.63 8.24
C SER A 30 34.23 34.45 9.60
N ALA A 31 33.57 33.31 9.82
CA ALA A 31 33.23 32.86 11.17
C ALA A 31 34.49 32.23 11.77
N GLN A 32 35.06 32.83 12.81
CA GLN A 32 36.25 32.29 13.48
C GLN A 32 35.88 31.90 14.91
N LEU A 33 36.04 30.61 15.25
CA LEU A 33 35.82 30.14 16.62
C LEU A 33 36.85 30.78 17.58
N PRO A 34 36.46 31.11 18.82
CA PRO A 34 37.15 32.11 19.64
C PRO A 34 38.51 31.68 20.19
N GLN A 35 38.84 30.38 20.26
CA GLN A 35 40.12 29.85 20.77
C GLN A 35 40.50 28.52 20.05
N PRO A 36 41.81 28.17 19.95
CA PRO A 36 42.22 26.86 19.45
C PRO A 36 41.72 25.72 20.35
N GLY A 37 41.09 24.70 19.77
CA GLY A 37 40.51 23.62 20.56
C GLY A 37 39.65 22.64 19.76
N VAL A 38 39.01 21.72 20.49
CA VAL A 38 38.10 20.70 19.97
C VAL A 38 36.69 21.04 20.44
N TYR A 39 35.79 21.30 19.49
CA TYR A 39 34.44 21.80 19.77
C TYR A 39 33.37 20.91 19.16
N VAL A 40 32.27 20.74 19.90
CA VAL A 40 31.03 20.19 19.38
C VAL A 40 30.01 21.33 19.36
N LEU A 41 29.72 21.87 18.18
CA LEU A 41 28.89 23.09 18.05
C LEU A 41 27.41 22.84 18.33
N ARG A 42 26.97 21.59 18.17
CA ARG A 42 25.61 21.12 18.42
C ARG A 42 25.66 19.85 19.25
N ALA A 43 24.83 19.79 20.30
CA ALA A 43 24.73 18.60 21.14
C ALA A 43 24.51 17.36 20.26
N PRO A 44 25.26 16.25 20.50
CA PRO A 44 25.05 15.00 19.79
C PRO A 44 23.59 14.58 19.82
N GLN A 45 23.02 14.34 18.64
CA GLN A 45 21.63 13.93 18.52
C GLN A 45 21.53 12.41 18.60
N TYR A 46 20.65 11.90 19.43
CA TYR A 46 20.29 10.49 19.49
C TYR A 46 19.15 10.17 18.51
N ALA A 47 19.34 9.15 17.67
CA ALA A 47 18.26 8.59 16.87
C ALA A 47 18.46 7.08 16.64
N VAL A 48 17.37 6.40 16.26
CA VAL A 48 17.37 4.99 15.86
C VAL A 48 17.21 4.94 14.35
N MET A 49 18.18 4.30 13.67
CA MET A 49 18.16 4.14 12.21
C MET A 49 18.32 2.67 11.87
N GLY A 50 17.35 2.10 11.14
CA GLY A 50 17.33 0.66 10.85
C GLY A 50 17.43 -0.20 12.12
N ASN A 51 16.75 0.20 13.20
CA ASN A 51 16.81 -0.39 14.55
C ASN A 51 18.15 -0.24 15.31
N GLU A 52 19.14 0.49 14.79
CA GLU A 52 20.42 0.70 15.47
C GLU A 52 20.46 2.09 16.14
N PRO A 53 20.60 2.16 17.48
CA PRO A 53 20.76 3.43 18.19
C PRO A 53 22.17 4.01 17.99
N ALA A 54 22.26 5.28 17.60
CA ALA A 54 23.54 5.96 17.43
C ALA A 54 23.47 7.47 17.72
N LEU A 55 24.66 8.08 17.85
CA LEU A 55 24.83 9.53 17.94
C LEU A 55 25.30 10.12 16.62
N PHE A 56 24.75 11.29 16.29
CA PHE A 56 25.05 12.07 15.08
C PHE A 56 25.50 13.46 15.46
N TYR A 57 26.76 13.79 15.12
CA TYR A 57 27.34 15.12 15.32
C TYR A 57 28.64 15.28 14.55
N GLU A 58 29.22 16.48 14.67
CA GLU A 58 30.48 16.89 14.08
C GLU A 58 31.39 17.44 15.18
N ILE A 59 32.68 17.12 15.09
CA ILE A 59 33.74 17.72 15.91
C ILE A 59 34.47 18.74 15.04
N PHE A 60 34.61 19.95 15.54
CA PHE A 60 35.32 21.04 14.88
C PHE A 60 36.68 21.30 15.55
N LEU A 61 37.73 21.36 14.74
CA LEU A 61 39.09 21.70 15.16
C LEU A 61 39.33 23.18 14.89
N ALA A 62 39.06 24.03 15.88
CA ALA A 62 39.16 25.47 15.74
C ALA A 62 40.62 25.93 15.64
N ASN A 63 40.94 26.77 14.65
CA ASN A 63 42.26 27.38 14.43
C ASN A 63 43.44 26.38 14.55
N ARG A 64 43.24 25.12 14.13
CA ARG A 64 44.22 24.05 14.26
C ARG A 64 44.20 23.16 13.03
N SER A 65 45.39 22.84 12.53
CA SER A 65 45.52 21.88 11.43
C SER A 65 45.15 20.47 11.91
N ALA A 66 44.51 19.69 11.04
CA ALA A 66 44.38 18.25 11.23
C ALA A 66 45.63 17.47 10.78
N ASP A 67 46.70 18.16 10.35
CA ASP A 67 47.95 17.54 9.92
C ASP A 67 48.51 16.64 11.02
N GLY A 68 48.71 15.37 10.67
CA GLY A 68 49.23 14.36 11.59
C GLY A 68 48.20 13.76 12.54
N LEU A 69 46.93 14.18 12.53
CA LEU A 69 45.85 13.48 13.24
C LEU A 69 45.73 12.04 12.69
N TYR A 70 45.84 11.04 13.57
CA TYR A 70 45.80 9.63 13.15
C TYR A 70 44.82 8.77 13.95
N LYS A 71 44.33 9.25 15.10
CA LYS A 71 43.34 8.54 15.91
C LYS A 71 42.44 9.54 16.66
N VAL A 72 41.16 9.23 16.74
CA VAL A 72 40.15 9.92 17.56
C VAL A 72 39.42 8.90 18.42
N GLU A 73 39.32 9.14 19.72
CA GLU A 73 38.53 8.34 20.65
C GLU A 73 37.33 9.15 21.16
N VAL A 74 36.14 8.56 21.06
CA VAL A 74 34.92 9.02 21.73
C VAL A 74 34.81 8.29 23.06
N ARG A 75 34.63 9.03 24.14
CA ARG A 75 34.70 8.51 25.51
C ARG A 75 33.49 8.94 26.32
N SER A 76 33.10 8.13 27.29
CA SER A 76 32.15 8.50 28.34
C SER A 76 32.55 7.84 29.65
N ASN A 77 32.55 8.59 30.75
CA ASN A 77 32.97 8.10 32.08
C ASN A 77 34.32 7.36 32.08
N GLY A 78 35.27 7.86 31.28
CA GLY A 78 36.61 7.28 31.12
C GLY A 78 36.69 6.05 30.20
N ARG A 79 35.57 5.43 29.83
CA ARG A 79 35.48 4.31 28.87
C ARG A 79 35.50 4.83 27.43
N VAL A 80 36.20 4.14 26.54
CA VAL A 80 36.15 4.40 25.09
C VAL A 80 34.87 3.77 24.52
N LEU A 81 34.03 4.58 23.91
CA LEU A 81 32.82 4.17 23.19
C LEU A 81 33.12 3.82 21.74
N LYS A 82 33.98 4.61 21.08
CA LYS A 82 34.41 4.40 19.70
C LYS A 82 35.82 4.91 19.48
N THR A 83 36.59 4.19 18.68
CA THR A 83 37.90 4.62 18.18
C THR A 83 37.81 4.74 16.66
N MET A 84 38.26 5.86 16.10
CA MET A 84 38.37 6.09 14.66
C MET A 84 39.84 6.27 14.31
N GLU A 85 40.33 5.46 13.39
CA GLU A 85 41.71 5.49 12.88
C GLU A 85 41.77 5.04 11.43
N GLY A 86 42.92 5.25 10.78
CA GLY A 86 43.14 4.80 9.41
C GLY A 86 42.13 5.38 8.41
N GLU A 87 41.55 4.52 7.59
CA GLU A 87 40.66 4.93 6.49
C GLU A 87 39.36 5.58 6.99
N GLU A 88 38.73 5.04 8.04
CA GLU A 88 37.49 5.60 8.60
C GLU A 88 37.69 7.06 9.03
N LEU A 89 38.80 7.35 9.73
CA LEU A 89 39.14 8.71 10.14
C LEU A 89 39.44 9.60 8.93
N ASN A 90 40.22 9.11 7.96
CA ASN A 90 40.55 9.87 6.75
C ASN A 90 39.29 10.25 5.94
N GLN A 91 38.32 9.35 5.85
CA GLN A 91 37.05 9.60 5.16
C GLN A 91 36.12 10.53 5.96
N SER A 92 36.18 10.48 7.28
CA SER A 92 35.40 11.33 8.20
C SER A 92 35.99 12.73 8.36
N LEU A 93 37.28 12.91 8.09
CA LEU A 93 37.95 14.20 8.15
C LEU A 93 37.63 15.03 6.90
N ARG A 94 37.27 16.29 7.11
CA ARG A 94 37.14 17.29 6.05
C ARG A 94 37.97 18.51 6.38
N GLY A 95 38.67 18.99 5.34
CA GLY A 95 39.47 20.20 5.40
C GLY A 95 38.62 21.47 5.49
N PRO A 96 39.28 22.63 5.63
CA PRO A 96 38.64 23.94 5.72
C PRO A 96 37.63 24.14 4.58
N GLN A 97 36.40 24.51 4.91
CA GLN A 97 35.37 24.90 3.94
C GLN A 97 35.08 26.40 4.06
N LEU A 98 34.92 27.06 2.89
CA LEU A 98 34.51 28.46 2.68
C LEU A 98 34.57 29.38 3.92
N GLY A 99 35.75 29.93 4.22
CA GLY A 99 35.89 31.00 5.23
C GLY A 99 35.98 30.55 6.68
N VAL A 100 36.01 29.23 6.95
CA VAL A 100 36.32 28.65 8.27
C VAL A 100 37.67 27.94 8.17
N ASN A 101 38.68 28.37 8.96
CA ASN A 101 40.02 27.75 9.00
C ASN A 101 40.04 26.41 9.77
N ASP A 102 38.88 25.78 9.95
CA ASP A 102 38.67 24.70 10.90
C ASP A 102 38.40 23.39 10.16
N TYR A 103 38.98 22.31 10.65
CA TYR A 103 38.71 20.96 10.16
C TYR A 103 37.50 20.38 10.89
N ALA A 104 36.69 19.58 10.20
CA ALA A 104 35.58 18.86 10.82
C ALA A 104 35.82 17.34 10.75
N VAL A 105 35.45 16.63 11.83
CA VAL A 105 35.36 15.16 11.86
C VAL A 105 33.90 14.79 12.05
N TYR A 106 33.30 14.12 11.08
CA TYR A 106 31.91 13.66 11.13
C TYR A 106 31.82 12.37 11.95
N MET A 107 30.93 12.35 12.94
CA MET A 107 30.87 11.31 13.96
C MET A 107 29.57 10.52 13.87
N TRP A 108 29.68 9.25 13.50
CA TRP A 108 28.63 8.24 13.69
C TRP A 108 29.06 7.30 14.80
N VAL A 109 28.42 7.37 15.97
CA VAL A 109 28.82 6.60 17.15
C VAL A 109 27.69 5.65 17.53
N PRO A 110 27.78 4.35 17.18
CA PRO A 110 26.85 3.35 17.68
C PRO A 110 26.84 3.34 19.21
N LEU A 111 25.67 3.17 19.81
CA LEU A 111 25.49 3.20 21.26
C LEU A 111 24.99 1.85 21.77
N ALA A 112 25.75 1.24 22.70
CA ALA A 112 25.27 0.09 23.46
C ALA A 112 24.43 0.51 24.69
N ASP A 113 24.70 1.71 25.21
CA ASP A 113 24.06 2.32 26.38
C ASP A 113 23.73 3.81 26.10
N LYS A 114 22.98 4.47 27.00
CA LYS A 114 22.61 5.88 26.88
C LYS A 114 23.45 6.76 27.82
N PRO A 115 24.70 7.14 27.46
CA PRO A 115 25.54 8.01 28.28
C PRO A 115 24.97 9.43 28.38
N ALA A 116 25.07 10.08 29.55
CA ALA A 116 24.62 11.46 29.70
C ALA A 116 25.47 12.47 28.90
N SER A 117 26.77 12.20 28.79
CA SER A 117 27.74 13.05 28.08
C SER A 117 28.86 12.22 27.45
N ILE A 118 29.53 12.83 26.47
CA ILE A 118 30.72 12.28 25.81
C ILE A 118 31.85 13.32 25.75
N SER A 119 33.09 12.84 25.69
CA SER A 119 34.28 13.64 25.40
C SER A 119 35.14 12.98 24.33
N HIS A 120 36.09 13.74 23.79
CA HIS A 120 36.91 13.33 22.65
C HIS A 120 38.37 13.40 23.01
N LYS A 121 39.16 12.41 22.56
CA LYS A 121 40.61 12.44 22.66
C LYS A 121 41.23 12.22 21.29
N LEU A 122 42.00 13.19 20.84
CA LEU A 122 42.63 13.22 19.53
C LEU A 122 44.12 12.99 19.66
N TYR A 123 44.69 12.17 18.76
CA TYR A 123 46.09 11.75 18.78
C TYR A 123 46.79 12.17 17.50
N PHE A 124 47.94 12.84 17.64
CA PHE A 124 48.72 13.39 16.54
C PHE A 124 50.09 12.71 16.43
N LYS A 125 50.59 12.59 15.20
CA LYS A 125 51.95 12.12 14.93
C LYS A 125 52.95 13.02 15.68
N GLY A 126 53.89 12.41 16.39
CA GLY A 126 54.82 13.11 17.28
C GLY A 126 54.44 13.05 18.77
N GLY A 127 53.32 12.41 19.13
CA GLY A 127 52.95 12.10 20.52
C GLY A 127 52.08 13.14 21.21
N GLU A 128 51.70 14.21 20.51
CA GLU A 128 50.76 15.21 21.01
C GLU A 128 49.33 14.63 21.09
N THR A 129 48.63 14.93 22.19
CA THR A 129 47.21 14.58 22.37
C THR A 129 46.40 15.78 22.80
N VAL A 130 45.17 15.90 22.30
CA VAL A 130 44.24 16.96 22.69
C VAL A 130 42.93 16.35 23.15
N GLU A 131 42.42 16.83 24.27
CA GLU A 131 41.15 16.41 24.85
C GLU A 131 40.10 17.51 24.64
N GLY A 132 38.92 17.12 24.17
CA GLY A 132 37.74 17.97 24.09
C GLY A 132 36.99 18.01 25.42
N ALA A 133 36.16 19.02 25.62
CA ALA A 133 35.29 19.14 26.78
C ALA A 133 34.19 18.06 26.78
N ASP A 134 33.68 17.71 27.97
CA ASP A 134 32.48 16.89 28.07
C ASP A 134 31.30 17.64 27.43
N THR A 135 30.58 16.91 26.58
CA THR A 135 29.45 17.41 25.79
C THR A 135 28.21 16.60 26.14
N GLU A 136 27.15 17.27 26.57
CA GLU A 136 25.85 16.64 26.85
C GLU A 136 25.18 16.13 25.57
N ILE A 137 24.53 14.97 25.66
CA ILE A 137 23.80 14.35 24.55
C ILE A 137 22.34 14.80 24.56
N ASN A 138 21.80 15.12 23.39
CA ASN A 138 20.38 15.38 23.22
C ASN A 138 19.61 14.06 22.99
N TYR A 139 18.81 13.67 23.99
CA TYR A 139 17.90 12.52 23.93
C TYR A 139 16.46 12.90 23.62
N ALA A 140 16.21 14.11 23.13
CA ALA A 140 14.88 14.50 22.68
C ALA A 140 14.35 13.48 21.65
N THR A 141 13.11 13.03 21.85
CA THR A 141 12.46 12.09 20.94
C THR A 141 12.35 12.75 19.56
N PRO A 142 12.89 12.11 18.50
CA PRO A 142 12.70 12.59 17.13
C PRO A 142 11.21 12.74 16.81
N ILE A 143 10.86 13.72 15.98
CA ILE A 143 9.48 13.87 15.53
C ILE A 143 9.06 12.67 14.68
N ALA A 144 7.90 12.09 15.00
CA ALA A 144 7.30 11.01 14.21
C ALA A 144 6.39 11.60 13.14
N ILE A 145 6.68 11.28 11.88
CA ILE A 145 6.00 11.84 10.72
C ILE A 145 5.43 10.73 9.83
N SER A 146 4.46 11.09 8.98
CA SER A 146 4.07 10.24 7.84
C SER A 146 5.07 10.40 6.69
N PRO A 147 5.21 9.41 5.79
CA PRO A 147 6.11 9.52 4.64
C PRO A 147 5.71 10.65 3.68
N PRO A 148 6.67 11.41 3.10
CA PRO A 148 6.38 12.48 2.14
C PRO A 148 6.08 11.97 0.73
N VAL A 149 6.28 10.67 0.49
CA VAL A 149 6.06 9.95 -0.76
C VAL A 149 5.31 8.66 -0.45
N TYR A 150 4.47 8.18 -1.37
CA TYR A 150 3.68 6.95 -1.22
C TYR A 150 3.94 5.93 -2.32
N GLY A 151 3.68 4.66 -2.01
CA GLY A 151 3.87 3.50 -2.87
C GLY A 151 5.11 2.69 -2.51
N SER A 152 5.40 1.70 -3.34
CA SER A 152 6.59 0.86 -3.22
C SER A 152 7.77 1.36 -4.03
N GLY A 153 8.95 0.84 -3.69
CA GLY A 153 10.18 1.06 -4.45
C GLY A 153 10.89 2.37 -4.15
N TRP A 154 10.63 3.00 -3.00
CA TRP A 154 11.29 4.25 -2.62
C TRP A 154 12.65 3.98 -1.98
N LEU A 155 13.70 4.38 -2.68
CA LEU A 155 15.09 4.34 -2.24
C LEU A 155 15.42 5.58 -1.41
N SER A 156 15.99 5.34 -0.23
CA SER A 156 16.70 6.33 0.58
C SER A 156 18.14 6.50 0.04
N ALA A 157 18.27 7.15 -1.12
CA ALA A 157 19.48 7.10 -1.95
C ALA A 157 20.67 7.86 -1.35
N GLU A 158 20.40 9.03 -0.79
CA GLU A 158 21.39 9.86 -0.12
C GLU A 158 21.05 10.05 1.36
N GLY A 159 20.35 9.06 1.94
CA GLY A 159 19.94 9.11 3.34
C GLY A 159 21.09 9.16 4.34
N PRO A 160 20.80 9.32 5.64
CA PRO A 160 21.83 9.60 6.63
C PRO A 160 22.88 8.49 6.69
N TYR A 161 24.11 8.85 6.31
CA TYR A 161 25.30 8.03 6.40
C TYR A 161 26.52 8.92 6.69
N ASN A 162 27.53 8.39 7.39
CA ASN A 162 28.66 9.23 7.86
C ASN A 162 29.46 9.87 6.71
N PHE A 163 29.42 9.26 5.52
CA PHE A 163 30.16 9.72 4.36
C PHE A 163 29.30 10.34 3.27
N ASN A 164 27.99 10.47 3.51
CA ASN A 164 27.07 11.12 2.59
C ASN A 164 27.41 12.61 2.38
N HIS A 165 27.09 13.16 1.21
CA HIS A 165 27.31 14.55 0.87
C HIS A 165 26.37 15.53 1.60
N HIS A 166 25.11 15.18 1.86
CA HIS A 166 24.16 15.97 2.66
C HIS A 166 24.69 16.26 4.05
N ARG A 167 25.23 15.22 4.70
CA ARG A 167 25.84 15.36 6.01
C ARG A 167 27.02 16.34 6.02
N ARG A 168 27.63 16.58 4.85
CA ARG A 168 28.81 17.44 4.68
C ARG A 168 28.47 18.85 4.19
N ALA A 169 27.19 19.20 4.08
CA ALA A 169 26.71 20.52 3.69
C ALA A 169 26.87 21.52 4.85
N ILE A 170 28.10 21.94 5.16
CA ILE A 170 28.36 22.97 6.16
C ILE A 170 28.29 24.35 5.51
N ILE A 171 27.37 25.19 6.00
CA ILE A 171 27.17 26.55 5.49
C ILE A 171 27.57 27.56 6.57
N PRO A 172 28.74 28.23 6.43
CA PRO A 172 29.08 29.38 7.26
C PRO A 172 28.44 30.64 6.70
N LEU A 173 27.56 31.27 7.47
CA LEU A 173 26.90 32.52 7.09
C LEU A 173 26.76 33.45 8.29
N MET A 174 27.11 34.74 8.10
CA MET A 174 26.94 35.80 9.11
C MET A 174 27.54 35.45 10.50
N GLY A 175 28.66 34.73 10.53
CA GLY A 175 29.32 34.35 11.78
C GLY A 175 28.72 33.13 12.49
N LYS A 176 27.71 32.47 11.91
CA LYS A 176 27.14 31.21 12.38
C LYS A 176 27.38 30.09 11.36
N THR A 177 27.55 28.88 11.86
CA THR A 177 27.68 27.65 11.06
C THR A 177 26.37 26.88 11.11
N TYR A 178 25.88 26.44 9.95
CA TYR A 178 24.67 25.64 9.79
C TYR A 178 25.00 24.29 9.16
N VAL A 179 24.25 23.25 9.54
CA VAL A 179 24.31 21.90 8.95
C VAL A 179 22.87 21.50 8.56
N PRO A 180 22.30 22.10 7.51
CA PRO A 180 20.88 21.94 7.17
C PRO A 180 20.50 20.50 6.85
N GLU A 181 21.31 19.82 6.04
CA GLU A 181 20.95 18.54 5.44
C GLU A 181 21.39 17.33 6.30
N ARG A 182 21.66 17.52 7.61
CA ARG A 182 22.20 16.46 8.50
C ARG A 182 21.42 15.14 8.43
N PHE A 183 20.10 15.25 8.30
CA PHE A 183 19.16 14.13 8.21
C PHE A 183 18.33 14.19 6.93
N ALA A 184 18.87 14.75 5.85
CA ALA A 184 18.17 14.76 4.58
C ALA A 184 18.11 13.37 3.95
N ILE A 185 17.05 13.12 3.19
CA ILE A 185 16.93 11.98 2.29
C ILE A 185 16.55 12.52 0.91
N ASP A 186 17.29 12.08 -0.11
CA ASP A 186 16.86 12.13 -1.49
C ASP A 186 16.04 10.87 -1.81
N TRP A 187 14.73 11.03 -1.92
CA TRP A 187 13.80 9.96 -2.28
C TRP A 187 13.80 9.75 -3.79
N ILE A 188 14.22 8.56 -4.20
CA ILE A 188 14.26 8.12 -5.59
C ILE A 188 13.39 6.88 -5.72
N ARG A 189 12.66 6.73 -6.82
CA ARG A 189 11.78 5.57 -7.02
C ARG A 189 12.36 4.59 -8.03
N TYR A 190 12.46 3.32 -7.66
CA TYR A 190 12.62 2.23 -8.63
C TYR A 190 11.29 1.89 -9.27
N GLY A 191 11.34 1.56 -10.55
CA GLY A 191 10.22 0.92 -11.23
C GLY A 191 10.36 -0.60 -11.31
N PRO A 192 9.40 -1.27 -11.96
CA PRO A 192 9.34 -2.73 -12.06
C PRO A 192 10.57 -3.36 -12.75
N ASN A 193 11.30 -2.60 -13.55
CA ASN A 193 12.53 -3.05 -14.21
C ASN A 193 13.75 -3.07 -13.26
N GLY A 194 13.56 -2.76 -11.97
CA GLY A 194 14.64 -2.68 -10.99
C GLY A 194 15.56 -1.48 -11.18
N ARG A 195 15.16 -0.49 -11.99
CA ARG A 195 15.93 0.74 -12.27
C ARG A 195 15.10 1.97 -11.93
N ILE A 196 15.77 3.10 -11.79
CA ILE A 196 15.12 4.38 -11.45
C ILE A 196 14.53 5.12 -12.66
N TYR A 197 14.77 4.60 -13.87
CA TYR A 197 14.26 5.11 -15.14
C TYR A 197 13.68 3.98 -16.01
N LYS A 198 12.76 4.32 -16.91
CA LYS A 198 12.07 3.37 -17.80
C LYS A 198 12.99 2.91 -18.94
N THR A 199 13.81 3.82 -19.47
CA THR A 199 14.68 3.55 -20.62
C THR A 199 16.15 3.86 -20.36
N ASP A 200 16.61 5.08 -20.60
CA ASP A 200 18.02 5.50 -20.53
C ASP A 200 18.28 6.71 -19.62
N GLY A 201 17.24 7.28 -19.00
CA GLY A 201 17.34 8.39 -18.05
C GLY A 201 17.69 9.74 -18.70
N SER A 202 17.56 9.89 -20.02
CA SER A 202 17.91 11.11 -20.75
C SER A 202 16.91 12.27 -20.58
N THR A 203 15.68 11.99 -20.15
CA THR A 203 14.63 12.98 -19.88
C THR A 203 14.08 12.81 -18.47
N VAL A 204 13.52 13.86 -17.88
CA VAL A 204 12.96 13.79 -16.53
C VAL A 204 11.73 12.87 -16.48
N GLU A 205 10.93 12.84 -17.54
CA GLU A 205 9.74 11.98 -17.70
C GLU A 205 10.06 10.48 -17.73
N ASP A 206 11.33 10.14 -18.02
CA ASP A 206 11.80 8.75 -18.05
C ASP A 206 11.98 8.18 -16.63
N TYR A 207 12.09 9.03 -15.60
CA TYR A 207 12.28 8.60 -14.21
C TYR A 207 10.95 8.19 -13.57
N TRP A 208 10.95 7.08 -12.81
CA TRP A 208 9.74 6.57 -12.17
C TRP A 208 9.21 7.46 -11.04
N GLY A 209 10.10 8.23 -10.41
CA GLY A 209 9.73 9.20 -9.37
C GLY A 209 9.17 10.51 -9.93
N TYR A 210 9.47 10.87 -11.17
CA TYR A 210 9.03 12.15 -11.74
C TYR A 210 7.51 12.24 -11.83
N GLY A 211 6.94 13.35 -11.36
CA GLY A 211 5.50 13.59 -11.36
C GLY A 211 4.73 12.92 -10.21
N GLN A 212 5.38 12.09 -9.38
CA GLN A 212 4.73 11.50 -8.21
C GLN A 212 4.29 12.59 -7.23
N GLU A 213 3.13 12.39 -6.61
CA GLU A 213 2.59 13.32 -5.62
C GLU A 213 3.47 13.35 -4.36
N ILE A 214 3.63 14.56 -3.81
CA ILE A 214 4.36 14.81 -2.57
C ILE A 214 3.36 15.23 -1.50
N HIS A 215 3.42 14.58 -0.34
CA HIS A 215 2.41 14.68 0.70
C HIS A 215 2.90 15.41 1.94
N ALA A 216 1.99 16.16 2.59
CA ALA A 216 2.21 16.74 3.90
C ALA A 216 2.51 15.63 4.92
N VAL A 217 3.59 15.79 5.69
CA VAL A 217 4.10 14.73 6.58
C VAL A 217 3.48 14.79 7.96
N ALA A 218 2.82 15.90 8.29
CA ALA A 218 2.08 16.11 9.52
C ALA A 218 0.91 17.08 9.26
N ASP A 219 0.16 17.37 10.32
CA ASP A 219 -0.73 18.52 10.30
C ASP A 219 0.10 19.79 10.49
N GLY A 220 -0.12 20.78 9.62
CA GLY A 220 0.79 21.93 9.57
C GLY A 220 0.23 23.16 8.89
N ILE A 221 1.10 24.15 8.76
CA ILE A 221 0.85 25.39 8.03
C ILE A 221 1.95 25.55 6.99
N VAL A 222 1.56 25.80 5.75
CA VAL A 222 2.52 26.15 4.70
C VAL A 222 3.07 27.54 4.99
N VAL A 223 4.37 27.64 5.28
CA VAL A 223 5.01 28.90 5.66
C VAL A 223 5.87 29.49 4.56
N ASP A 224 6.36 28.67 3.62
CA ASP A 224 7.08 29.12 2.43
C ASP A 224 6.73 28.29 1.20
N THR A 225 6.82 28.92 0.04
CA THR A 225 6.70 28.26 -1.25
C THR A 225 7.59 28.93 -2.27
N LYS A 226 8.18 28.15 -3.17
CA LYS A 226 8.84 28.65 -4.37
C LYS A 226 8.40 27.86 -5.58
N ASP A 227 8.10 28.57 -6.67
CA ASP A 227 7.64 27.96 -7.92
C ASP A 227 8.20 28.71 -9.15
N GLY A 228 8.05 28.10 -10.33
CA GLY A 228 8.38 28.67 -11.63
C GLY A 228 9.81 28.39 -12.13
N ILE A 229 10.67 27.74 -11.33
CA ILE A 229 11.98 27.27 -11.79
C ILE A 229 11.78 26.05 -12.69
N GLN A 230 12.38 26.08 -13.87
CA GLN A 230 12.26 25.00 -14.85
C GLN A 230 13.04 23.76 -14.44
N ASN A 231 12.55 22.59 -14.84
CA ASN A 231 13.28 21.34 -14.66
C ASN A 231 14.62 21.38 -15.39
N ASN A 232 15.64 20.82 -14.76
CA ASN A 232 16.92 20.56 -15.37
C ASN A 232 16.80 19.39 -16.34
N VAL A 233 17.60 19.41 -17.39
CA VAL A 233 17.88 18.19 -18.15
C VAL A 233 18.75 17.29 -17.26
N PRO A 234 18.47 15.97 -17.16
CA PRO A 234 19.27 15.07 -16.35
C PRO A 234 20.77 15.22 -16.61
N PHE A 235 21.55 15.29 -15.53
CA PHE A 235 23.00 15.50 -15.49
C PHE A 235 23.49 16.85 -16.05
N ASN A 236 22.59 17.79 -16.34
CA ASN A 236 22.92 19.13 -16.84
C ASN A 236 22.26 20.21 -15.98
N ILE A 237 22.96 20.57 -14.90
CA ILE A 237 22.52 21.61 -13.97
C ILE A 237 23.00 22.98 -14.49
N PRO A 238 22.09 23.93 -14.80
CA PRO A 238 22.46 25.26 -15.24
C PRO A 238 23.08 26.07 -14.08
N PRO A 239 23.84 27.16 -14.35
CA PRO A 239 24.31 28.06 -13.30
C PRO A 239 23.15 28.67 -12.52
N MET A 240 23.22 28.63 -11.19
CA MET A 240 22.14 29.11 -10.31
C MET A 240 22.65 30.10 -9.26
N SER A 241 21.77 31.03 -8.86
CA SER A 241 21.98 31.86 -7.67
C SER A 241 21.68 31.09 -6.38
N VAL A 242 22.17 31.57 -5.24
CA VAL A 242 21.86 30.98 -3.91
C VAL A 242 20.35 30.84 -3.70
N GLY A 243 19.58 31.87 -4.05
CA GLY A 243 18.13 31.83 -3.91
C GLY A 243 17.44 30.77 -4.78
N GLN A 244 18.08 30.30 -5.86
CA GLN A 244 17.55 29.26 -6.74
C GLN A 244 18.04 27.86 -6.39
N ALA A 245 18.96 27.70 -5.42
CA ALA A 245 19.61 26.44 -5.13
C ALA A 245 18.62 25.31 -4.77
N ALA A 246 17.60 25.63 -3.98
CA ALA A 246 16.53 24.69 -3.59
C ALA A 246 15.50 24.42 -4.72
N GLY A 247 15.53 25.14 -5.84
CA GLY A 247 14.52 24.96 -6.89
C GLY A 247 13.13 25.38 -6.42
N ASN A 248 12.10 24.69 -6.92
CA ASN A 248 10.74 24.86 -6.43
C ASN A 248 10.56 24.05 -5.14
N LEU A 249 9.86 24.61 -4.17
CA LEU A 249 9.74 24.02 -2.84
C LEU A 249 8.44 24.36 -2.13
N VAL A 250 8.10 23.54 -1.15
CA VAL A 250 7.14 23.85 -0.09
C VAL A 250 7.86 23.72 1.25
N THR A 251 7.61 24.66 2.17
CA THR A 251 8.03 24.55 3.58
C THR A 251 6.79 24.50 4.46
N GLU A 252 6.65 23.40 5.18
CA GLU A 252 5.55 23.14 6.11
C GLU A 252 6.04 23.32 7.55
N GLN A 253 5.38 24.18 8.31
CA GLN A 253 5.59 24.26 9.75
C GLN A 253 4.75 23.18 10.44
N ILE A 254 5.43 22.23 11.07
CA ILE A 254 4.83 21.04 11.71
C ILE A 254 4.96 21.07 13.24
N GLY A 255 5.57 22.12 13.79
CA GLY A 255 5.76 22.30 15.23
C GLY A 255 6.38 23.65 15.61
N ASN A 256 6.72 23.79 16.89
CA ASN A 256 7.43 24.97 17.39
C ASN A 256 8.88 24.92 16.93
N ASN A 257 9.26 25.82 16.01
CA ASN A 257 10.57 25.81 15.37
C ASN A 257 10.90 24.45 14.74
N THR A 258 9.94 23.85 14.03
CA THR A 258 10.13 22.58 13.32
C THR A 258 9.45 22.69 11.97
N TYR A 259 10.24 22.54 10.92
CA TYR A 259 9.82 22.79 9.55
C TYR A 259 10.25 21.63 8.66
N ALA A 260 9.31 21.09 7.88
CA ALA A 260 9.58 20.09 6.84
C ALA A 260 9.75 20.79 5.50
N TYR A 261 10.78 20.40 4.75
CA TYR A 261 11.10 21.00 3.46
C TYR A 261 10.96 19.96 2.35
N TYR A 262 10.21 20.33 1.31
CA TYR A 262 9.96 19.53 0.13
C TYR A 262 10.55 20.25 -1.07
N VAL A 263 11.62 19.71 -1.62
CA VAL A 263 12.52 20.46 -2.51
C VAL A 263 12.56 19.77 -3.88
N HIS A 264 12.99 20.52 -4.92
CA HIS A 264 13.10 20.06 -6.31
C HIS A 264 11.75 19.80 -7.02
N LEU A 265 10.65 20.45 -6.61
CA LEU A 265 9.31 20.20 -7.16
C LEU A 265 9.15 20.64 -8.63
N ILE A 266 8.17 20.08 -9.34
CA ILE A 266 7.83 20.45 -10.72
C ILE A 266 7.27 21.87 -10.77
N PRO A 267 7.67 22.71 -11.75
CA PRO A 267 7.10 24.04 -11.92
C PRO A 267 5.59 23.99 -12.18
N GLY A 268 4.82 24.78 -11.44
CA GLY A 268 3.36 24.85 -11.55
C GLY A 268 2.61 23.66 -10.95
N SER A 269 3.29 22.76 -10.24
CA SER A 269 2.66 21.60 -9.61
C SER A 269 2.12 21.85 -8.20
N LEU A 270 2.52 22.94 -7.55
CA LEU A 270 2.16 23.23 -6.16
C LEU A 270 0.63 23.37 -6.05
N ARG A 271 0.02 22.61 -5.13
CA ARG A 271 -1.43 22.65 -4.85
C ARG A 271 -1.77 23.55 -3.66
N VAL A 272 -0.75 24.11 -3.02
CA VAL A 272 -0.85 24.91 -1.79
C VAL A 272 -0.18 26.26 -1.95
N LYS A 273 -0.55 27.21 -1.09
CA LYS A 273 0.08 28.54 -0.97
C LYS A 273 0.40 28.84 0.49
N ILE A 274 1.29 29.81 0.70
CA ILE A 274 1.64 30.31 2.03
C ILE A 274 0.38 30.69 2.82
N GLY A 275 0.26 30.17 4.03
CA GLY A 275 -0.87 30.37 4.94
C GLY A 275 -1.90 29.26 4.93
N ASP A 276 -1.87 28.34 3.96
CA ASP A 276 -2.77 27.18 3.94
C ASP A 276 -2.49 26.26 5.13
N ARG A 277 -3.56 25.75 5.74
CA ARG A 277 -3.50 24.65 6.71
C ARG A 277 -3.63 23.35 5.95
N VAL A 278 -2.70 22.43 6.19
CA VAL A 278 -2.69 21.10 5.56
C VAL A 278 -2.86 20.03 6.63
N LYS A 279 -3.47 18.94 6.22
CA LYS A 279 -3.57 17.69 6.97
C LYS A 279 -2.52 16.72 6.47
N THR A 280 -2.09 15.85 7.38
CA THR A 280 -1.19 14.75 7.04
C THR A 280 -1.74 13.97 5.84
N GLY A 281 -0.95 13.84 4.77
CA GLY A 281 -1.36 13.18 3.52
C GLY A 281 -1.89 14.10 2.42
N ASP A 282 -2.17 15.38 2.71
CA ASP A 282 -2.56 16.35 1.68
C ASP A 282 -1.46 16.49 0.62
N VAL A 283 -1.86 16.54 -0.65
CA VAL A 283 -0.91 16.72 -1.76
C VAL A 283 -0.43 18.17 -1.80
N LEU A 284 0.88 18.36 -1.68
CA LEU A 284 1.55 19.65 -1.71
C LEU A 284 1.99 20.05 -3.13
N GLY A 285 2.37 19.07 -3.94
CA GLY A 285 2.84 19.25 -5.31
C GLY A 285 3.37 17.94 -5.91
N SER A 286 4.21 18.03 -6.95
CA SER A 286 4.76 16.85 -7.63
C SER A 286 6.29 16.86 -7.68
N LEU A 287 6.89 15.68 -7.54
CA LEU A 287 8.34 15.44 -7.58
C LEU A 287 8.92 15.83 -8.94
N GLY A 288 9.92 16.72 -8.94
CA GLY A 288 10.56 17.23 -10.15
C GLY A 288 12.09 17.11 -10.13
N SER A 289 12.74 18.00 -10.88
CA SER A 289 14.21 18.14 -10.91
C SER A 289 14.57 19.61 -11.12
N THR A 290 14.32 20.46 -10.12
CA THR A 290 14.57 21.92 -10.21
C THR A 290 15.62 22.34 -9.21
N GLY A 291 16.34 23.45 -9.41
CA GLY A 291 17.42 23.82 -8.47
C GLY A 291 18.71 23.04 -8.71
N ILE A 292 19.54 22.82 -7.67
CA ILE A 292 20.76 22.01 -7.76
C ILE A 292 20.37 20.52 -7.69
N SER A 293 19.66 20.05 -8.71
CA SER A 293 19.19 18.68 -8.85
C SER A 293 19.78 18.04 -10.11
N GLY A 294 20.50 16.94 -9.94
CA GLY A 294 21.12 16.20 -11.04
C GLY A 294 20.13 15.38 -11.87
N ALA A 295 19.08 14.85 -11.26
CA ALA A 295 18.00 14.10 -11.91
C ALA A 295 16.77 14.07 -10.98
N PRO A 296 15.58 13.62 -11.42
CA PRO A 296 14.38 13.64 -10.59
C PRO A 296 14.50 12.89 -9.25
N HIS A 297 14.29 13.60 -8.14
CA HIS A 297 14.17 13.07 -6.78
C HIS A 297 13.45 14.08 -5.89
N LEU A 298 12.92 13.63 -4.74
CA LEU A 298 12.48 14.54 -3.68
C LEU A 298 13.59 14.64 -2.65
N HIS A 299 14.20 15.82 -2.54
CA HIS A 299 15.02 16.15 -1.39
C HIS A 299 14.11 16.55 -0.22
N PHE A 300 14.16 15.79 0.86
CA PHE A 300 13.34 16.00 2.05
C PHE A 300 14.20 16.06 3.30
N HIS A 301 13.98 17.06 4.15
CA HIS A 301 14.57 17.11 5.48
C HIS A 301 13.68 17.91 6.45
N ILE A 302 14.02 17.86 7.75
CA ILE A 302 13.39 18.66 8.80
C ILE A 302 14.44 19.54 9.47
N GLY A 303 14.08 20.78 9.80
CA GLY A 303 14.97 21.74 10.43
C GLY A 303 14.30 22.69 11.43
N ASP A 304 15.11 23.51 12.10
CA ASP A 304 14.72 24.40 13.18
C ASP A 304 14.39 25.86 12.76
N THR A 305 14.53 26.21 11.49
CA THR A 305 14.13 27.54 10.96
C THR A 305 13.21 27.44 9.76
N LYS A 306 12.71 28.56 9.23
CA LYS A 306 11.84 28.55 8.04
C LYS A 306 12.63 28.32 6.74
N ASP A 307 13.93 28.61 6.70
CA ASP A 307 14.72 28.59 5.47
C ASP A 307 15.53 27.28 5.36
N PRO A 308 15.37 26.49 4.28
CA PRO A 308 16.04 25.19 4.12
C PRO A 308 17.57 25.28 4.06
N LEU A 309 18.16 26.44 3.74
CA LEU A 309 19.61 26.64 3.71
C LEU A 309 20.16 27.16 5.04
N PHE A 310 19.34 27.84 5.84
CA PHE A 310 19.77 28.52 7.06
C PHE A 310 19.18 27.88 8.31
N THR A 311 19.16 26.55 8.30
CA THR A 311 18.61 25.69 9.36
C THR A 311 19.66 24.72 9.89
N ASP A 312 19.49 24.24 11.11
CA ASP A 312 20.12 23.01 11.56
C ASP A 312 19.17 21.82 11.30
N GLY A 313 19.69 20.76 10.68
CA GLY A 313 18.92 19.54 10.44
C GLY A 313 18.57 18.82 11.75
N LEU A 314 17.29 18.51 11.91
CA LEU A 314 16.71 17.80 13.05
C LEU A 314 16.41 16.34 12.70
N PRO A 315 16.59 15.39 13.63
CA PRO A 315 16.24 13.99 13.38
C PRO A 315 14.72 13.81 13.34
N TYR A 316 14.26 12.90 12.49
CA TYR A 316 12.87 12.48 12.40
C TYR A 316 12.77 10.97 12.19
N VAL A 317 11.59 10.40 12.44
CA VAL A 317 11.30 8.99 12.20
C VAL A 317 9.97 8.85 11.47
N PHE A 318 9.83 7.80 10.68
CA PHE A 318 8.53 7.40 10.15
C PHE A 318 7.78 6.62 11.22
N LYS A 319 6.48 6.90 11.36
CA LYS A 319 5.60 6.14 12.27
C LYS A 319 5.66 4.65 11.95
N SER A 320 5.52 4.32 10.67
CA SER A 320 5.74 2.99 10.12
C SER A 320 6.21 3.05 8.66
N TYR A 321 6.95 2.04 8.23
CA TYR A 321 7.25 1.73 6.83
C TYR A 321 7.57 0.25 6.68
N GLU A 322 7.45 -0.27 5.47
CA GLU A 322 7.89 -1.61 5.11
C GLU A 322 9.30 -1.54 4.52
N TRP A 323 10.22 -2.33 5.07
CA TRP A 323 11.55 -2.49 4.51
C TRP A 323 11.56 -3.63 3.50
N ASP A 324 11.82 -3.29 2.24
CA ASP A 324 11.83 -4.21 1.10
C ASP A 324 13.24 -4.74 0.76
N GLY A 325 14.25 -4.25 1.48
CA GLY A 325 15.66 -4.60 1.27
C GLY A 325 16.52 -3.37 0.97
N ASN A 326 17.74 -3.61 0.45
CA ASN A 326 18.69 -2.55 0.13
C ASN A 326 18.89 -2.46 -1.38
N GLY A 327 18.95 -1.23 -1.90
CA GLY A 327 19.30 -0.95 -3.29
C GLY A 327 20.82 -0.89 -3.47
N ASP A 328 21.29 -1.18 -4.68
CA ASP A 328 22.71 -1.02 -5.03
C ASP A 328 22.93 0.39 -5.59
N TRP A 329 23.07 1.38 -4.71
CA TRP A 329 23.29 2.77 -5.10
C TRP A 329 24.76 2.98 -5.45
N GLU A 330 25.06 3.04 -6.74
CA GLU A 330 26.43 3.29 -7.22
C GLU A 330 26.78 4.79 -7.26
N GLY A 331 25.86 5.66 -6.81
CA GLY A 331 25.94 7.10 -7.00
C GLY A 331 25.52 7.54 -8.40
N GLN A 332 25.52 8.87 -8.63
CA GLN A 332 25.18 9.49 -9.92
C GLN A 332 23.83 9.06 -10.53
N PHE A 333 22.81 8.76 -9.72
CA PHE A 333 21.52 8.28 -10.25
C PHE A 333 21.67 7.01 -11.11
N ASN A 334 22.69 6.19 -10.81
CA ASN A 334 22.79 4.83 -11.31
C ASN A 334 22.55 3.86 -10.16
N SER A 335 21.53 3.02 -10.32
CA SER A 335 21.20 2.05 -9.30
C SER A 335 20.38 0.90 -9.85
N SER A 336 20.60 -0.28 -9.27
CA SER A 336 19.81 -1.45 -9.56
C SER A 336 19.29 -2.09 -8.28
N TRP A 337 18.09 -2.65 -8.37
CA TRP A 337 17.50 -3.45 -7.31
C TRP A 337 16.85 -4.67 -7.95
N ASN A 338 17.25 -5.86 -7.52
CA ASN A 338 16.84 -7.12 -8.16
C ASN A 338 15.50 -7.66 -7.65
N GLY A 339 14.83 -6.95 -6.74
CA GLY A 339 13.56 -7.35 -6.16
C GLY A 339 13.70 -8.63 -5.33
N SER A 340 13.62 -8.50 -4.01
CA SER A 340 13.32 -9.64 -3.16
C SER A 340 12.11 -9.26 -2.31
N PHE A 341 10.91 -9.61 -2.79
CA PHE A 341 9.72 -9.72 -1.94
C PHE A 341 9.84 -10.93 -0.99
N ALA A 342 10.95 -11.04 -0.27
CA ALA A 342 10.96 -11.76 0.98
C ALA A 342 10.14 -10.91 1.95
N SER A 343 9.26 -11.55 2.73
CA SER A 343 8.25 -10.91 3.59
C SER A 343 8.69 -9.53 4.12
N PRO A 344 8.02 -8.42 3.74
CA PRO A 344 8.44 -7.09 4.12
C PRO A 344 8.54 -6.99 5.65
N ILE A 345 9.61 -6.38 6.14
CA ILE A 345 9.78 -6.14 7.58
C ILE A 345 9.13 -4.80 7.90
N ILE A 346 8.06 -4.82 8.68
CA ILE A 346 7.45 -3.60 9.20
C ILE A 346 8.39 -3.00 10.24
N VAL A 347 8.85 -1.78 9.98
CA VAL A 347 9.68 -1.00 10.89
C VAL A 347 8.86 0.17 11.41
N ASN A 348 8.84 0.36 12.73
CA ASN A 348 8.08 1.42 13.39
C ASN A 348 8.99 2.41 14.10
N ASN A 349 8.62 3.69 14.12
CA ASN A 349 9.34 4.76 14.81
C ASN A 349 10.85 4.78 14.51
N SER A 350 11.20 4.50 13.25
CA SER A 350 12.57 4.52 12.76
C SER A 350 12.67 5.39 11.52
N MET A 351 13.85 5.94 11.30
CA MET A 351 14.20 6.51 10.00
C MET A 351 14.69 5.39 9.08
N PRO A 352 14.30 5.38 7.79
CA PRO A 352 14.91 4.52 6.79
C PRO A 352 16.41 4.77 6.70
N GLY A 353 17.21 3.71 6.76
CA GLY A 353 18.66 3.83 6.63
C GLY A 353 19.09 4.21 5.22
N TYR A 354 20.37 4.53 5.05
CA TYR A 354 20.99 4.70 3.73
C TYR A 354 20.77 3.44 2.87
N GLU A 355 20.46 3.63 1.59
CA GLU A 355 20.17 2.59 0.59
C GLU A 355 18.96 1.69 0.88
N ASN A 356 18.18 1.98 1.92
CA ASN A 356 16.97 1.21 2.18
C ASN A 356 15.94 1.48 1.09
N VAL A 357 15.38 0.40 0.54
CA VAL A 357 14.19 0.43 -0.31
C VAL A 357 13.00 0.18 0.60
N VAL A 358 12.02 1.07 0.53
CA VAL A 358 10.85 1.02 1.40
C VAL A 358 9.56 1.11 0.62
N THR A 359 8.54 0.48 1.17
CA THR A 359 7.14 0.72 0.84
C THR A 359 6.53 1.57 1.94
N VAL A 360 5.91 2.67 1.50
CA VAL A 360 5.39 3.73 2.37
C VAL A 360 4.01 4.13 1.87
N GLY A 361 3.08 4.41 2.76
CA GLY A 361 1.72 4.78 2.36
C GLY A 361 1.01 5.59 3.45
N PRO A 362 -0.16 6.15 3.15
CA PRO A 362 -0.99 6.76 4.17
C PRO A 362 -1.39 5.65 5.16
N GLU A 363 -1.11 5.84 6.45
CA GLU A 363 -1.60 4.95 7.51
C GLU A 363 -3.12 5.04 7.58
N LYS A 364 -3.82 4.29 6.72
CA LYS A 364 -5.30 4.26 6.70
C LYS A 364 -5.86 3.03 7.40
N ASN A 365 -5.14 1.90 7.41
CA ASN A 365 -5.70 0.65 7.90
C ASN A 365 -4.60 -0.33 8.34
N SER A 366 -4.62 -0.78 9.61
CA SER A 366 -3.62 -1.75 10.09
C SER A 366 -3.77 -3.16 9.51
N SER A 367 -4.89 -3.46 8.85
CA SER A 367 -5.14 -4.74 8.17
C SER A 367 -4.75 -4.72 6.69
N LEU A 368 -4.43 -3.56 6.12
CA LEU A 368 -4.11 -3.40 4.69
C LEU A 368 -2.76 -2.71 4.48
N VAL A 369 -2.06 -3.15 3.44
CA VAL A 369 -0.79 -2.61 2.97
C VAL A 369 -1.04 -1.85 1.68
N PHE A 370 -0.73 -0.56 1.66
CA PHE A 370 -0.85 0.28 0.47
C PHE A 370 0.13 -0.19 -0.62
N VAL A 371 -0.36 -0.31 -1.86
CA VAL A 371 0.45 -0.70 -3.03
C VAL A 371 0.70 0.51 -3.92
N THR A 372 -0.38 1.12 -4.43
CA THR A 372 -0.31 2.25 -5.36
C THR A 372 -1.65 2.99 -5.41
N ALA A 373 -1.68 4.18 -6.00
CA ALA A 373 -2.90 4.97 -6.21
C ALA A 373 -2.94 5.54 -7.63
N TYR A 374 -4.15 5.83 -8.11
CA TYR A 374 -4.41 6.44 -9.41
C TYR A 374 -5.76 7.15 -9.41
N GLU A 375 -5.81 8.38 -9.93
CA GLU A 375 -7.04 9.19 -10.07
C GLU A 375 -7.94 9.23 -8.82
N GLY A 376 -7.34 9.24 -7.62
CA GLY A 376 -8.06 9.24 -6.34
C GLY A 376 -8.42 7.84 -5.81
N GLY A 377 -8.35 6.81 -6.65
CA GLY A 377 -8.47 5.42 -6.24
C GLY A 377 -7.15 4.85 -5.71
N ALA A 378 -7.23 3.82 -4.87
CA ALA A 378 -6.07 3.16 -4.29
C ALA A 378 -6.17 1.64 -4.34
N LYS A 379 -5.01 0.99 -4.49
CA LYS A 379 -4.84 -0.45 -4.39
C LYS A 379 -4.06 -0.78 -3.14
N TYR A 380 -4.57 -1.76 -2.43
CA TYR A 380 -3.95 -2.34 -1.25
C TYR A 380 -3.84 -3.86 -1.44
N ARG A 381 -3.03 -4.47 -0.58
CA ARG A 381 -3.15 -5.90 -0.26
C ARG A 381 -3.55 -6.05 1.20
N THR A 382 -4.15 -7.18 1.53
CA THR A 382 -4.26 -7.60 2.92
C THR A 382 -2.88 -7.67 3.58
N ARG A 383 -2.83 -7.58 4.91
CA ARG A 383 -1.56 -7.54 5.67
C ARG A 383 -0.59 -8.67 5.38
N GLU A 384 -1.10 -9.88 5.11
CA GLU A 384 -0.27 -11.04 4.76
C GLU A 384 -0.04 -11.18 3.24
N GLY A 385 -0.52 -10.20 2.46
CA GLY A 385 -0.23 -9.99 1.05
C GLY A 385 -1.05 -10.84 0.07
N LYS A 386 -2.03 -11.63 0.52
CA LYS A 386 -2.68 -12.63 -0.36
C LYS A 386 -3.84 -12.09 -1.18
N PHE A 387 -4.66 -11.19 -0.64
CA PHE A 387 -5.83 -10.67 -1.35
C PHE A 387 -5.62 -9.21 -1.73
N ILE A 388 -6.25 -8.81 -2.83
CA ILE A 388 -6.21 -7.44 -3.34
C ILE A 388 -7.45 -6.70 -2.84
N VAL A 389 -7.26 -5.47 -2.39
CA VAL A 389 -8.35 -4.56 -2.02
C VAL A 389 -8.23 -3.28 -2.82
N LEU A 390 -9.31 -2.85 -3.49
CA LEU A 390 -9.37 -1.61 -4.23
C LEU A 390 -10.30 -0.63 -3.52
N ASP A 391 -9.91 0.64 -3.47
CA ASP A 391 -10.67 1.74 -2.89
C ASP A 391 -10.93 2.75 -4.02
N LEU A 392 -12.16 2.80 -4.54
CA LEU A 392 -12.51 3.43 -5.82
C LEU A 392 -13.57 4.52 -5.63
N HIS A 393 -13.37 5.69 -6.23
CA HIS A 393 -14.17 6.90 -5.96
C HIS A 393 -14.70 7.57 -7.22
N GLY A 394 -15.91 8.13 -7.13
CA GLY A 394 -16.51 9.02 -8.13
C GLY A 394 -17.62 8.35 -8.95
N SER A 395 -17.81 8.81 -10.19
CA SER A 395 -18.73 8.18 -11.13
C SER A 395 -18.30 6.76 -11.47
N PHE A 396 -19.24 5.91 -11.92
CA PHE A 396 -18.91 4.52 -12.29
C PHE A 396 -17.82 4.43 -13.37
N ARG A 397 -17.76 5.38 -14.30
CA ARG A 397 -16.69 5.44 -15.29
C ARG A 397 -15.34 5.80 -14.68
N GLU A 398 -15.30 6.77 -13.76
CA GLU A 398 -14.07 7.15 -13.04
C GLU A 398 -13.56 5.99 -12.17
N MET A 399 -14.44 5.35 -11.41
CA MET A 399 -14.11 4.12 -10.67
C MET A 399 -13.63 3.01 -11.61
N GLY A 400 -14.18 2.91 -12.82
CA GLY A 400 -13.73 1.96 -13.84
C GLY A 400 -12.31 2.24 -14.29
N ARG A 401 -11.98 3.50 -14.58
CA ARG A 401 -10.60 3.92 -14.94
C ARG A 401 -9.61 3.65 -13.81
N GLN A 402 -10.01 3.91 -12.57
CA GLN A 402 -9.20 3.57 -11.41
C GLN A 402 -8.96 2.07 -11.31
N TYR A 403 -10.01 1.26 -11.41
CA TYR A 403 -9.91 -0.19 -11.40
C TYR A 403 -8.97 -0.68 -12.49
N GLY A 404 -9.20 -0.28 -13.75
CA GLY A 404 -8.42 -0.73 -14.90
C GLY A 404 -6.94 -0.41 -14.76
N TYR A 405 -6.59 0.81 -14.32
CA TYR A 405 -5.20 1.18 -14.10
C TYR A 405 -4.56 0.41 -12.93
N LEU A 406 -5.24 0.35 -11.79
CA LEU A 406 -4.73 -0.28 -10.58
C LEU A 406 -4.56 -1.80 -10.74
N MET A 407 -5.33 -2.42 -11.63
CA MET A 407 -5.33 -3.86 -11.91
C MET A 407 -4.80 -4.20 -13.31
N HIS A 408 -4.08 -3.28 -13.97
CA HIS A 408 -3.62 -3.40 -15.36
C HIS A 408 -2.94 -4.75 -15.65
N ASP A 409 -1.99 -5.14 -14.79
CA ASP A 409 -1.24 -6.39 -14.96
C ASP A 409 -2.10 -7.61 -14.65
N GLU A 410 -2.87 -7.58 -13.55
CA GLU A 410 -3.73 -8.70 -13.13
C GLU A 410 -4.86 -8.99 -14.12
N MET A 411 -5.48 -7.96 -14.68
CA MET A 411 -6.58 -8.11 -15.65
C MET A 411 -6.10 -8.77 -16.93
N GLN A 412 -4.95 -8.36 -17.46
CA GLN A 412 -4.39 -8.95 -18.68
C GLN A 412 -3.92 -10.40 -18.46
N GLU A 413 -3.27 -10.69 -17.33
CA GLU A 413 -2.84 -12.06 -16.97
C GLU A 413 -4.05 -12.99 -16.83
N VAL A 414 -5.09 -12.57 -16.10
CA VAL A 414 -6.29 -13.40 -15.93
C VAL A 414 -7.04 -13.56 -17.23
N TYR A 415 -7.20 -12.50 -18.02
CA TYR A 415 -7.83 -12.59 -19.34
C TYR A 415 -7.12 -13.64 -20.22
N ASN A 416 -5.80 -13.51 -20.39
CA ASN A 416 -5.01 -14.46 -21.20
C ASN A 416 -5.12 -15.89 -20.68
N ARG A 417 -4.98 -16.08 -19.36
CA ARG A 417 -5.09 -17.40 -18.73
C ARG A 417 -6.47 -18.02 -18.94
N THR A 418 -7.54 -17.24 -18.79
CA THR A 418 -8.91 -17.72 -18.98
C THR A 418 -9.14 -18.11 -20.43
N MET A 419 -8.72 -17.27 -21.40
CA MET A 419 -8.86 -17.56 -22.83
C MET A 419 -8.13 -18.85 -23.22
N ASP A 420 -6.87 -18.99 -22.80
CA ASP A 420 -6.07 -20.20 -23.03
C ASP A 420 -6.71 -21.43 -22.40
N GLY A 421 -7.21 -21.30 -21.17
CA GLY A 421 -7.88 -22.38 -20.43
C GLY A 421 -9.15 -22.85 -21.12
N THR A 422 -10.03 -21.93 -21.53
CA THR A 422 -11.27 -22.26 -22.25
C THR A 422 -11.00 -22.89 -23.61
N ALA A 423 -10.01 -22.37 -24.35
CA ALA A 423 -9.62 -22.92 -25.64
C ALA A 423 -9.03 -24.34 -25.52
N ALA A 424 -8.19 -24.58 -24.50
CA ALA A 424 -7.65 -25.91 -24.21
C ALA A 424 -8.73 -26.94 -23.85
N MET A 425 -9.88 -26.48 -23.36
CA MET A 425 -11.06 -27.30 -23.07
C MET A 425 -12.06 -27.38 -24.24
N GLY A 426 -11.73 -26.81 -25.39
CA GLY A 426 -12.50 -26.93 -26.63
C GLY A 426 -13.64 -25.93 -26.80
N MET A 427 -13.75 -24.91 -25.94
CA MET A 427 -14.71 -23.83 -26.13
C MET A 427 -14.26 -22.93 -27.29
N SER A 428 -15.17 -22.59 -28.21
CA SER A 428 -14.83 -21.72 -29.33
C SER A 428 -14.84 -20.26 -28.93
N LYS A 429 -14.11 -19.42 -29.69
CA LYS A 429 -14.15 -17.96 -29.50
C LYS A 429 -15.56 -17.40 -29.68
N ALA A 430 -16.36 -17.96 -30.58
CA ALA A 430 -17.74 -17.54 -30.79
C ALA A 430 -18.61 -17.82 -29.55
N ASP A 431 -18.43 -18.97 -28.89
CA ASP A 431 -19.18 -19.30 -27.66
C ASP A 431 -18.76 -18.38 -26.50
N LEU A 432 -17.47 -18.01 -26.42
CA LEU A 432 -16.97 -17.03 -25.44
C LEU A 432 -17.60 -15.65 -25.66
N ASP A 433 -17.63 -15.18 -26.90
CA ASP A 433 -18.19 -13.87 -27.24
C ASP A 433 -19.70 -13.84 -26.98
N GLU A 434 -20.41 -14.94 -27.24
CA GLU A 434 -21.84 -15.09 -26.92
C GLU A 434 -22.10 -15.06 -25.41
N ASN A 435 -21.29 -15.76 -24.61
CA ASN A 435 -21.39 -15.70 -23.14
C ASN A 435 -21.11 -14.29 -22.62
N ALA A 436 -20.08 -13.63 -23.13
CA ALA A 436 -19.71 -12.27 -22.74
C ALA A 436 -20.85 -11.28 -23.02
N GLU A 437 -21.47 -11.40 -24.18
CA GLU A 437 -22.55 -10.52 -24.60
C GLU A 437 -23.85 -10.78 -23.84
N MET A 438 -24.13 -12.04 -23.45
CA MET A 438 -25.27 -12.40 -22.60
C MET A 438 -25.24 -11.66 -21.26
N PHE A 439 -24.07 -11.54 -20.62
CA PHE A 439 -23.95 -10.75 -19.39
C PHE A 439 -24.05 -9.25 -19.64
N TYR A 440 -23.53 -8.76 -20.78
CA TYR A 440 -23.40 -7.34 -21.06
C TYR A 440 -24.71 -6.66 -21.50
N GLN A 441 -25.49 -7.29 -22.40
CA GLN A 441 -26.64 -6.63 -23.05
C GLN A 441 -27.75 -6.21 -22.10
N SER A 442 -27.87 -6.89 -20.97
CA SER A 442 -28.92 -6.65 -19.99
C SER A 442 -28.43 -5.86 -18.77
N MET A 443 -27.15 -5.48 -18.71
CA MET A 443 -26.63 -4.70 -17.59
C MET A 443 -27.18 -3.27 -17.55
N PRO A 444 -27.50 -2.76 -16.34
CA PRO A 444 -27.68 -1.33 -16.10
C PRO A 444 -26.53 -0.46 -16.62
N GLU A 445 -26.85 0.76 -17.05
CA GLU A 445 -25.88 1.72 -17.62
C GLU A 445 -24.68 1.98 -16.69
N ARG A 446 -24.88 1.98 -15.36
CA ARG A 446 -23.79 2.14 -14.38
C ARG A 446 -22.66 1.12 -14.59
N TYR A 447 -22.99 -0.11 -14.96
CA TYR A 447 -22.00 -1.18 -15.15
C TYR A 447 -21.39 -1.17 -16.54
N VAL A 448 -22.13 -0.70 -17.54
CA VAL A 448 -21.61 -0.39 -18.88
C VAL A 448 -20.51 0.68 -18.78
N GLU A 449 -20.76 1.76 -18.03
CA GLU A 449 -19.78 2.82 -17.78
C GLU A 449 -18.57 2.32 -16.97
N LEU A 450 -18.81 1.46 -15.98
CA LEU A 450 -17.73 0.86 -15.17
C LEU A 450 -16.78 0.00 -16.04
N MET A 451 -17.31 -0.92 -16.85
CA MET A 451 -16.52 -1.71 -17.79
C MET A 451 -15.86 -0.86 -18.88
N GLY A 452 -16.56 0.18 -19.34
CA GLY A 452 -16.02 1.19 -20.25
C GLY A 452 -14.76 1.83 -19.67
N GLY A 453 -14.84 2.36 -18.45
CA GLY A 453 -13.71 2.96 -17.74
C GLY A 453 -12.55 1.97 -17.52
N MET A 454 -12.85 0.73 -17.16
CA MET A 454 -11.83 -0.32 -17.02
C MET A 454 -11.03 -0.50 -18.32
N SER A 455 -11.72 -0.60 -19.46
CA SER A 455 -11.09 -0.78 -20.77
C SER A 455 -10.23 0.42 -21.22
N GLU A 456 -10.45 1.61 -20.67
CA GLU A 456 -9.63 2.79 -21.01
C GLU A 456 -8.20 2.71 -20.44
N THR A 457 -7.98 1.90 -19.41
CA THR A 457 -6.76 1.95 -18.59
C THR A 457 -6.13 0.58 -18.29
N SER A 458 -6.90 -0.51 -18.39
CA SER A 458 -6.42 -1.88 -18.15
C SER A 458 -5.52 -2.44 -19.26
N GLY A 459 -5.51 -1.81 -20.43
CA GLY A 459 -4.87 -2.34 -21.63
C GLY A 459 -5.73 -3.36 -22.40
N LEU A 460 -6.88 -3.77 -21.86
CA LEU A 460 -7.86 -4.60 -22.55
C LEU A 460 -8.84 -3.72 -23.35
N THR A 461 -9.24 -4.19 -24.53
CA THR A 461 -10.38 -3.61 -25.24
C THR A 461 -11.69 -3.85 -24.49
N LEU A 462 -12.74 -3.07 -24.79
CA LEU A 462 -14.05 -3.29 -24.19
C LEU A 462 -14.58 -4.72 -24.43
N GLN A 463 -14.31 -5.30 -25.61
CA GLN A 463 -14.74 -6.66 -25.91
C GLN A 463 -14.02 -7.69 -25.02
N GLU A 464 -12.70 -7.55 -24.85
CA GLU A 464 -11.91 -8.39 -23.95
C GLU A 464 -12.34 -8.22 -22.48
N GLN A 465 -12.74 -7.00 -22.09
CA GLN A 465 -13.30 -6.73 -20.77
C GLN A 465 -14.64 -7.46 -20.53
N LYS A 466 -15.52 -7.51 -21.53
CA LYS A 466 -16.78 -8.28 -21.43
C LYS A 466 -16.51 -9.77 -21.25
N GLU A 467 -15.52 -10.29 -21.97
CA GLU A 467 -15.11 -11.69 -21.87
C GLU A 467 -14.47 -12.02 -20.53
N LEU A 468 -13.67 -11.09 -19.98
CA LEU A 468 -13.14 -11.20 -18.63
C LEU A 468 -14.26 -11.23 -17.59
N ASN A 469 -15.26 -10.36 -17.71
CA ASN A 469 -16.43 -10.33 -16.83
C ASN A 469 -17.21 -11.67 -16.85
N GLY A 470 -17.38 -12.29 -18.03
CA GLY A 470 -17.98 -13.62 -18.16
C GLY A 470 -16.99 -14.79 -18.01
N GLY A 471 -15.74 -14.51 -17.63
CA GLY A 471 -14.61 -15.41 -17.80
C GLY A 471 -14.66 -16.64 -16.91
N MET A 472 -14.99 -16.46 -15.63
CA MET A 472 -15.08 -17.58 -14.68
C MET A 472 -16.22 -18.53 -15.03
N VAL A 473 -17.38 -17.99 -15.40
CA VAL A 473 -18.53 -18.78 -15.88
C VAL A 473 -18.17 -19.54 -17.14
N SER A 474 -17.49 -18.90 -18.10
CA SER A 474 -17.05 -19.55 -19.34
C SER A 474 -16.05 -20.66 -19.06
N LEU A 475 -15.12 -20.46 -18.12
CA LEU A 475 -14.14 -21.45 -17.70
C LEU A 475 -14.83 -22.69 -17.09
N ILE A 476 -15.81 -22.48 -16.22
CA ILE A 476 -16.63 -23.54 -15.62
C ILE A 476 -17.40 -24.30 -16.71
N ASN A 477 -18.08 -23.58 -17.62
CA ASN A 477 -18.88 -24.18 -18.69
C ASN A 477 -18.01 -25.04 -19.62
N ALA A 478 -16.84 -24.52 -20.03
CA ALA A 478 -15.88 -25.27 -20.84
C ALA A 478 -15.43 -26.56 -20.14
N TYR A 479 -15.12 -26.48 -18.84
CA TYR A 479 -14.73 -27.64 -18.05
C TYR A 479 -15.83 -28.70 -17.98
N LEU A 480 -17.08 -28.30 -17.71
CA LEU A 480 -18.20 -29.23 -17.61
C LEU A 480 -18.48 -29.94 -18.92
N VAL A 481 -18.54 -29.21 -20.03
CA VAL A 481 -18.79 -29.79 -21.36
C VAL A 481 -17.70 -30.80 -21.71
N ASN A 482 -16.44 -30.45 -21.47
CA ASN A 482 -15.29 -31.30 -21.77
C ASN A 482 -15.24 -32.57 -20.90
N THR A 483 -15.74 -32.53 -19.66
CA THR A 483 -15.63 -33.66 -18.72
C THR A 483 -16.86 -34.57 -18.65
N THR A 484 -18.03 -34.13 -19.11
CA THR A 484 -19.30 -34.85 -18.87
C THR A 484 -20.01 -35.43 -20.11
N ASN A 485 -19.52 -35.20 -21.33
CA ASN A 485 -20.06 -35.75 -22.59
C ASN A 485 -21.59 -35.57 -22.80
N ALA A 486 -22.20 -34.58 -22.16
CA ALA A 486 -23.55 -34.09 -22.41
C ALA A 486 -23.74 -32.72 -21.77
N ALA A 487 -24.46 -31.83 -22.45
CA ALA A 487 -24.99 -30.60 -21.87
C ALA A 487 -25.76 -30.92 -20.57
N GLY A 488 -25.20 -30.49 -19.44
CA GLY A 488 -25.74 -30.80 -18.11
C GLY A 488 -25.18 -29.83 -17.08
N SER A 489 -25.83 -28.68 -16.96
CA SER A 489 -25.69 -27.70 -15.88
C SER A 489 -25.88 -28.38 -14.51
N ASN A 490 -24.77 -28.73 -13.86
CA ASN A 490 -24.74 -29.11 -12.43
C ASN A 490 -23.34 -28.82 -11.84
N ALA A 491 -22.62 -27.81 -12.36
CA ALA A 491 -21.60 -27.17 -11.54
C ALA A 491 -22.32 -26.37 -10.44
N SER A 492 -21.79 -26.45 -9.22
CA SER A 492 -22.30 -25.79 -8.00
C SER A 492 -23.50 -26.47 -7.34
N LYS A 493 -23.23 -27.36 -6.37
CA LYS A 493 -24.23 -27.76 -5.35
C LYS A 493 -23.67 -27.62 -3.93
N GLY A 494 -22.63 -26.80 -3.76
CA GLY A 494 -21.82 -26.82 -2.54
C GLY A 494 -21.90 -25.57 -1.68
N CYS A 495 -22.29 -24.39 -2.17
CA CYS A 495 -22.18 -23.18 -1.35
C CYS A 495 -23.09 -23.24 -0.11
N SER A 496 -22.65 -22.63 1.00
CA SER A 496 -23.46 -22.57 2.23
C SER A 496 -23.11 -21.39 3.11
N GLY A 497 -24.08 -21.00 3.95
CA GLY A 497 -23.95 -19.91 4.90
C GLY A 497 -24.45 -20.28 6.28
N VAL A 498 -23.86 -19.69 7.32
CA VAL A 498 -24.28 -19.84 8.70
C VAL A 498 -24.10 -18.54 9.46
N ALA A 499 -25.11 -18.12 10.23
CA ALA A 499 -25.03 -16.92 11.05
C ALA A 499 -25.33 -17.22 12.51
N PHE A 500 -24.57 -16.61 13.42
CA PHE A 500 -24.76 -16.70 14.87
C PHE A 500 -24.86 -15.30 15.46
N TRP A 501 -25.89 -15.02 16.25
CA TRP A 501 -26.07 -13.75 16.95
C TRP A 501 -26.86 -13.91 18.25
N GLY A 502 -26.92 -12.85 19.05
CA GLY A 502 -27.64 -12.86 20.33
C GLY A 502 -27.16 -14.00 21.23
N ASN A 503 -28.06 -14.91 21.63
CA ASN A 503 -27.73 -16.00 22.55
C ASN A 503 -26.85 -17.11 21.95
N TYR A 504 -26.50 -17.04 20.65
CA TYR A 504 -25.59 -17.97 19.99
C TYR A 504 -24.16 -17.44 19.87
N SER A 505 -23.96 -16.12 19.99
CA SER A 505 -22.65 -15.49 20.04
C SER A 505 -22.24 -15.16 21.47
N LYS A 506 -20.93 -14.98 21.66
CA LYS A 506 -20.31 -14.73 22.96
C LYS A 506 -20.63 -13.34 23.50
N ASP A 507 -20.77 -12.37 22.62
CA ASP A 507 -20.95 -10.94 22.93
C ASP A 507 -22.25 -10.37 22.36
N GLY A 508 -23.11 -11.22 21.79
CA GLY A 508 -24.40 -10.83 21.20
C GLY A 508 -24.31 -10.35 19.75
N LYS A 509 -23.11 -10.08 19.22
CA LYS A 509 -22.90 -9.62 17.84
C LYS A 509 -23.26 -10.69 16.83
N LEU A 510 -23.52 -10.26 15.59
CA LEU A 510 -23.72 -11.16 14.46
C LEU A 510 -22.39 -11.53 13.80
N TYR A 511 -22.13 -12.84 13.73
CA TYR A 511 -21.04 -13.44 12.97
C TYR A 511 -21.62 -14.29 11.85
N PHE A 512 -21.33 -13.93 10.60
CA PHE A 512 -21.74 -14.68 9.43
C PHE A 512 -20.55 -15.42 8.82
N GLY A 513 -20.68 -16.73 8.58
CA GLY A 513 -19.68 -17.54 7.88
C GLY A 513 -20.22 -18.07 6.56
N ARG A 514 -19.41 -18.00 5.50
CA ARG A 514 -19.73 -18.46 4.15
C ARG A 514 -18.71 -19.48 3.65
N TYR A 515 -19.20 -20.50 2.97
CA TYR A 515 -18.45 -21.40 2.09
C TYR A 515 -18.78 -21.09 0.63
N TRP A 516 -17.77 -20.81 -0.18
CA TRP A 516 -17.92 -20.74 -1.63
C TRP A 516 -17.31 -21.98 -2.29
N ASP A 517 -18.18 -22.83 -2.84
CA ASP A 517 -17.83 -24.19 -3.23
C ASP A 517 -18.16 -24.44 -4.70
N MET A 518 -17.12 -24.66 -5.49
CA MET A 518 -17.20 -24.78 -6.94
C MET A 518 -16.24 -25.86 -7.46
N ILE A 519 -15.45 -25.59 -8.50
CA ILE A 519 -14.49 -26.53 -9.07
C ILE A 519 -13.11 -26.12 -8.54
N ASN A 520 -12.77 -26.61 -7.34
CA ASN A 520 -11.52 -26.24 -6.63
C ASN A 520 -10.27 -26.31 -7.53
N SER A 521 -10.10 -27.40 -8.28
CA SER A 521 -8.93 -27.59 -9.15
C SER A 521 -8.81 -26.56 -10.27
N LEU A 522 -9.92 -25.90 -10.63
CA LEU A 522 -9.99 -24.91 -11.70
C LEU A 522 -9.77 -23.49 -11.16
N GLN A 523 -10.27 -23.19 -9.95
CA GLN A 523 -10.38 -21.82 -9.44
C GLN A 523 -9.34 -21.46 -8.39
N VAL A 524 -8.81 -22.41 -7.63
CA VAL A 524 -7.69 -22.14 -6.69
C VAL A 524 -6.51 -21.41 -7.35
N PRO A 525 -6.11 -21.73 -8.60
CA PRO A 525 -5.06 -20.99 -9.31
C PRO A 525 -5.36 -19.50 -9.56
N TYR A 526 -6.62 -19.07 -9.42
CA TYR A 526 -7.07 -17.69 -9.61
C TYR A 526 -7.27 -16.93 -8.29
N LEU A 527 -7.14 -17.58 -7.14
CA LEU A 527 -7.25 -16.92 -5.82
C LEU A 527 -6.32 -15.71 -5.63
N PRO A 528 -5.10 -15.64 -6.20
CA PRO A 528 -4.28 -14.43 -6.15
C PRO A 528 -4.91 -13.17 -6.77
N TYR A 529 -5.96 -13.34 -7.57
CA TYR A 529 -6.69 -12.28 -8.28
C TYR A 529 -8.10 -12.06 -7.73
N LEU A 530 -8.50 -12.80 -6.69
CA LEU A 530 -9.74 -12.54 -5.96
C LEU A 530 -9.62 -11.17 -5.27
N THR A 531 -10.56 -10.29 -5.56
CA THR A 531 -10.46 -8.87 -5.26
C THR A 531 -11.65 -8.40 -4.42
N VAL A 532 -11.39 -7.61 -3.39
CA VAL A 532 -12.43 -6.83 -2.69
C VAL A 532 -12.40 -5.41 -3.25
N ALA A 533 -13.37 -5.07 -4.09
CA ALA A 533 -13.50 -3.73 -4.66
C ALA A 533 -14.48 -2.89 -3.84
N ILE A 534 -14.00 -1.77 -3.29
CA ILE A 534 -14.79 -0.81 -2.54
C ILE A 534 -15.19 0.30 -3.50
N TYR A 535 -16.48 0.36 -3.83
CA TYR A 535 -17.03 1.35 -4.73
C TYR A 535 -17.67 2.49 -3.93
N HIS A 536 -17.20 3.71 -4.13
CA HIS A 536 -17.75 4.96 -3.59
C HIS A 536 -18.43 5.77 -4.71
N PRO A 537 -19.65 5.38 -5.13
CA PRO A 537 -20.35 6.09 -6.18
C PRO A 537 -20.78 7.50 -5.71
N ASP A 538 -20.93 8.43 -6.66
CA ASP A 538 -21.47 9.78 -6.39
C ASP A 538 -22.87 9.78 -5.74
N SER A 539 -23.61 8.67 -5.89
CA SER A 539 -24.94 8.48 -5.30
C SER A 539 -25.16 7.01 -4.94
N GLY A 540 -25.91 6.78 -3.86
CA GLY A 540 -26.17 5.45 -3.31
C GLY A 540 -25.25 5.15 -2.13
N ASN A 541 -25.23 3.89 -1.73
CA ASN A 541 -24.36 3.40 -0.66
C ASN A 541 -22.98 3.06 -1.20
N THR A 542 -21.95 3.19 -0.35
CA THR A 542 -20.65 2.57 -0.64
C THR A 542 -20.75 1.05 -0.48
N VAL A 543 -20.13 0.30 -1.39
CA VAL A 543 -20.21 -1.17 -1.41
C VAL A 543 -18.83 -1.80 -1.50
N ALA A 544 -18.51 -2.69 -0.57
CA ALA A 544 -17.42 -3.65 -0.64
C ALA A 544 -17.90 -4.92 -1.35
N ASN A 545 -17.44 -5.16 -2.57
CA ASN A 545 -17.77 -6.35 -3.36
C ASN A 545 -16.58 -7.31 -3.42
N LEU A 546 -16.76 -8.56 -2.99
CA LEU A 546 -15.78 -9.63 -3.22
C LEU A 546 -16.10 -10.31 -4.55
N GLN A 547 -15.17 -10.19 -5.50
CA GLN A 547 -15.38 -10.56 -6.91
C GLN A 547 -14.11 -11.13 -7.53
N TRP A 548 -14.23 -11.87 -8.63
CA TRP A 548 -13.06 -12.15 -9.46
C TRP A 548 -12.64 -10.88 -10.21
N VAL A 549 -11.37 -10.81 -10.59
CA VAL A 549 -10.83 -9.61 -11.23
C VAL A 549 -11.60 -9.26 -12.51
N GLY A 550 -12.05 -8.02 -12.61
CA GLY A 550 -12.76 -7.50 -13.79
C GLY A 550 -14.24 -7.88 -13.86
N GLU A 551 -14.78 -8.61 -12.88
CA GLU A 551 -16.21 -8.90 -12.81
C GLU A 551 -17.01 -7.72 -12.28
N VAL A 552 -18.24 -7.58 -12.78
CA VAL A 552 -19.19 -6.51 -12.44
C VAL A 552 -20.55 -7.12 -12.07
N TYR A 553 -20.51 -7.94 -11.02
CA TYR A 553 -21.66 -8.50 -10.32
C TYR A 553 -21.21 -8.94 -8.93
N THR A 554 -22.15 -9.28 -8.04
CA THR A 554 -21.81 -9.75 -6.70
C THR A 554 -22.38 -11.13 -6.40
N GLU A 555 -21.58 -11.93 -5.71
CA GLU A 555 -22.08 -13.06 -4.94
C GLU A 555 -21.90 -12.81 -3.45
N THR A 556 -20.89 -12.05 -3.02
CA THR A 556 -20.64 -11.65 -1.62
C THR A 556 -20.36 -10.15 -1.55
N ALA A 557 -21.12 -9.41 -0.73
CA ALA A 557 -20.88 -7.99 -0.54
C ALA A 557 -21.26 -7.50 0.86
N MET A 558 -20.71 -6.35 1.24
CA MET A 558 -21.14 -5.57 2.39
C MET A 558 -21.24 -4.09 1.99
N ASN A 559 -22.26 -3.37 2.45
CA ASN A 559 -22.35 -1.92 2.23
C ASN A 559 -22.06 -1.10 3.49
N ASP A 560 -21.93 0.21 3.33
CA ASP A 560 -21.66 1.17 4.41
C ASP A 560 -22.79 1.29 5.46
N LYS A 561 -23.94 0.64 5.25
CA LYS A 561 -25.01 0.51 6.25
C LYS A 561 -24.87 -0.77 7.09
N GLY A 562 -23.82 -1.55 6.84
CA GLY A 562 -23.58 -2.82 7.52
C GLY A 562 -24.57 -3.89 7.08
N ILE A 563 -25.11 -3.80 5.85
CA ILE A 563 -25.85 -4.91 5.24
C ILE A 563 -24.83 -5.79 4.55
N PHE A 564 -24.79 -7.06 4.93
CA PHE A 564 -24.00 -8.12 4.31
C PHE A 564 -24.92 -9.04 3.51
N LEU A 565 -24.45 -9.49 2.35
CA LEU A 565 -25.19 -10.37 1.46
C LEU A 565 -24.30 -11.50 0.94
N GLU A 566 -24.88 -12.71 0.81
CA GLU A 566 -24.24 -13.85 0.16
C GLU A 566 -25.23 -14.68 -0.70
N LEU A 567 -24.78 -15.17 -1.86
CA LEU A 567 -25.57 -15.94 -2.82
C LEU A 567 -25.28 -17.45 -2.77
N ASN A 568 -26.33 -18.27 -2.64
CA ASN A 568 -26.28 -19.71 -2.87
C ASN A 568 -27.17 -20.12 -4.05
N ASN A 569 -26.74 -21.14 -4.82
CA ASN A 569 -27.55 -21.71 -5.90
C ASN A 569 -28.83 -22.37 -5.33
N GLY A 570 -29.99 -22.11 -5.94
CA GLY A 570 -31.29 -22.68 -5.60
C GLY A 570 -31.94 -23.52 -6.71
N GLN A 571 -31.21 -23.81 -7.79
CA GLN A 571 -31.75 -24.49 -8.98
C GLN A 571 -32.10 -25.97 -8.74
N HIS A 572 -31.59 -26.59 -7.66
CA HIS A 572 -32.09 -27.91 -7.27
C HIS A 572 -33.55 -27.82 -6.81
N SER A 573 -33.94 -26.75 -6.12
CA SER A 573 -35.30 -26.58 -5.59
C SER A 573 -36.28 -26.13 -6.67
N ASP A 574 -35.84 -25.23 -7.57
CA ASP A 574 -36.58 -24.82 -8.76
C ASP A 574 -35.63 -24.80 -9.98
N PRO A 575 -35.68 -25.81 -10.86
CA PRO A 575 -34.76 -25.94 -12.00
C PRO A 575 -35.15 -25.09 -13.21
N ALA A 576 -36.16 -24.22 -13.10
CA ALA A 576 -36.57 -23.35 -14.19
C ALA A 576 -35.48 -22.30 -14.51
N HIS A 577 -35.41 -21.90 -15.78
CA HIS A 577 -34.51 -20.87 -16.29
C HIS A 577 -35.23 -19.97 -17.30
N PHE A 578 -34.99 -18.66 -17.24
CA PHE A 578 -35.58 -17.64 -18.10
C PHE A 578 -34.50 -16.74 -18.71
N ALA A 579 -34.04 -17.08 -19.91
CA ALA A 579 -32.96 -16.39 -20.63
C ALA A 579 -33.20 -14.89 -20.93
N ASN A 580 -34.43 -14.39 -20.79
CA ASN A 580 -34.80 -13.00 -21.03
C ASN A 580 -34.86 -12.14 -19.76
N ARG A 581 -34.35 -12.64 -18.64
CA ARG A 581 -34.28 -11.94 -17.35
C ARG A 581 -32.81 -11.71 -16.96
N GLN A 582 -32.61 -10.73 -16.08
CA GLN A 582 -31.28 -10.40 -15.58
C GLN A 582 -30.72 -11.53 -14.72
N TYR A 583 -29.40 -11.68 -14.73
CA TYR A 583 -28.69 -12.55 -13.80
C TYR A 583 -28.67 -11.95 -12.38
N ALA A 584 -29.02 -12.78 -11.40
CA ALA A 584 -29.01 -12.49 -9.95
C ALA A 584 -27.88 -11.60 -9.48
N GLY A 585 -26.63 -11.93 -9.81
CA GLY A 585 -25.48 -11.23 -9.24
C GLY A 585 -25.45 -9.76 -9.61
N VAL A 586 -26.04 -9.37 -10.74
CA VAL A 586 -26.15 -7.97 -11.15
C VAL A 586 -27.25 -7.26 -10.36
N GLU A 587 -28.41 -7.91 -10.19
CA GLU A 587 -29.53 -7.39 -9.38
C GLU A 587 -29.10 -7.23 -7.90
N LEU A 588 -28.35 -8.19 -7.36
CA LEU A 588 -27.88 -8.13 -5.98
C LEU A 588 -26.87 -7.00 -5.77
N LEU A 589 -26.06 -6.68 -6.78
CA LEU A 589 -25.15 -5.54 -6.69
C LEU A 589 -25.94 -4.22 -6.67
N ASP A 590 -27.02 -4.13 -7.46
CA ASP A 590 -27.99 -3.02 -7.38
C ASP A 590 -28.58 -2.89 -5.98
N PHE A 591 -29.00 -4.00 -5.38
CA PHE A 591 -29.58 -4.01 -4.02
C PHE A 591 -28.60 -3.42 -3.01
N MET A 592 -27.30 -3.74 -3.12
CA MET A 592 -26.29 -3.23 -2.20
C MET A 592 -26.06 -1.72 -2.35
N PHE A 593 -26.08 -1.20 -3.58
CA PHE A 593 -25.97 0.24 -3.83
C PHE A 593 -27.23 1.01 -3.41
N ASP A 594 -28.40 0.41 -3.54
CA ASP A 594 -29.67 1.14 -3.49
C ASP A 594 -30.45 0.93 -2.17
N SER A 595 -30.11 -0.10 -1.38
CA SER A 595 -30.80 -0.44 -0.12
C SER A 595 -30.01 -0.02 1.12
N SER A 596 -30.62 0.80 1.98
CA SER A 596 -30.00 1.23 3.24
C SER A 596 -30.55 0.52 4.47
N THR A 597 -31.67 -0.20 4.35
CA THR A 597 -32.25 -1.00 5.44
C THR A 597 -32.64 -2.42 5.01
N MET A 598 -32.93 -3.28 5.99
CA MET A 598 -33.44 -4.63 5.71
C MET A 598 -34.82 -4.60 5.05
N GLU A 599 -35.64 -3.58 5.31
CA GLU A 599 -36.92 -3.36 4.64
C GLU A 599 -36.77 -2.95 3.18
N ASP A 600 -35.70 -2.21 2.85
CA ASP A 600 -35.37 -1.92 1.45
C ASP A 600 -35.05 -3.22 0.71
N ILE A 601 -34.12 -4.02 1.24
CA ILE A 601 -33.79 -5.34 0.69
C ILE A 601 -35.03 -6.23 0.54
N ASP A 602 -35.89 -6.27 1.56
CA ASP A 602 -37.11 -7.06 1.52
C ASP A 602 -38.04 -6.64 0.38
N ARG A 603 -38.17 -5.33 0.15
CA ARG A 603 -38.95 -4.79 -0.95
C ARG A 603 -38.33 -5.19 -2.29
N GLU A 604 -37.01 -5.04 -2.45
CA GLU A 604 -36.32 -5.38 -3.71
C GLU A 604 -36.60 -6.84 -4.12
N PHE A 605 -36.48 -7.79 -3.18
CA PHE A 605 -36.80 -9.20 -3.45
C PHE A 605 -38.26 -9.47 -3.86
N HIS A 606 -39.21 -8.66 -3.38
CA HIS A 606 -40.63 -8.81 -3.76
C HIS A 606 -40.98 -8.09 -5.06
N THR A 607 -40.10 -7.23 -5.57
CA THR A 607 -40.31 -6.49 -6.82
C THR A 607 -39.46 -6.99 -7.99
N THR A 608 -38.46 -7.82 -7.72
CA THR A 608 -37.54 -8.35 -8.72
C THR A 608 -37.81 -9.84 -8.98
N MET A 609 -37.70 -10.25 -10.24
CA MET A 609 -37.74 -11.65 -10.67
C MET A 609 -36.47 -11.98 -11.45
N ASP A 610 -35.83 -13.08 -11.08
CA ASP A 610 -34.54 -13.48 -11.62
C ASP A 610 -34.67 -14.49 -12.78
N SER A 611 -33.57 -14.70 -13.52
CA SER A 611 -33.42 -15.72 -14.56
C SER A 611 -33.48 -17.14 -14.01
N ASP A 612 -32.95 -17.36 -12.81
CA ASP A 612 -32.81 -18.67 -12.19
C ASP A 612 -33.23 -18.62 -10.70
N SER A 613 -33.21 -19.79 -10.05
CA SER A 613 -33.55 -19.91 -8.63
C SER A 613 -32.32 -19.78 -7.74
N TYR A 614 -32.42 -18.98 -6.68
CA TYR A 614 -31.34 -18.69 -5.73
C TYR A 614 -31.80 -18.71 -4.27
N ILE A 615 -30.83 -18.77 -3.37
CA ILE A 615 -31.03 -18.69 -1.93
C ILE A 615 -30.06 -17.63 -1.40
N ILE A 616 -30.56 -16.45 -1.05
CA ILE A 616 -29.73 -15.30 -0.71
C ILE A 616 -29.79 -15.05 0.79
N GLN A 617 -28.66 -15.05 1.48
CA GLN A 617 -28.62 -14.71 2.89
C GLN A 617 -28.26 -13.24 3.02
N VAL A 618 -29.04 -12.52 3.82
CA VAL A 618 -28.82 -11.10 4.10
C VAL A 618 -28.78 -10.90 5.59
N ALA A 619 -27.76 -10.19 6.07
CA ALA A 619 -27.55 -9.92 7.47
C ALA A 619 -27.22 -8.45 7.72
N ASN A 620 -27.62 -7.94 8.88
CA ASN A 620 -27.08 -6.72 9.44
C ASN A 620 -26.55 -6.99 10.86
N LYS A 621 -26.25 -5.95 11.63
CA LYS A 621 -25.80 -6.11 13.02
C LYS A 621 -26.80 -6.83 13.95
N ASP A 622 -28.10 -6.80 13.62
CA ASP A 622 -29.18 -7.25 14.51
C ASP A 622 -29.76 -8.62 14.12
N VAL A 623 -29.76 -8.98 12.83
CA VAL A 623 -30.45 -10.17 12.31
C VAL A 623 -29.86 -10.68 11.01
N ALA A 624 -30.05 -11.98 10.74
CA ALA A 624 -29.86 -12.58 9.42
C ALA A 624 -31.14 -13.27 8.93
N TYR A 625 -31.42 -13.13 7.64
CA TYR A 625 -32.50 -13.82 6.92
C TYR A 625 -31.95 -14.61 5.75
N SER A 626 -32.69 -15.64 5.33
CA SER A 626 -32.49 -16.32 4.05
C SER A 626 -33.70 -16.06 3.16
N TYR A 627 -33.48 -15.45 2.01
CA TYR A 627 -34.46 -15.26 0.94
C TYR A 627 -34.36 -16.45 -0.02
N GLU A 628 -35.30 -17.38 0.09
CA GLU A 628 -35.48 -18.46 -0.88
C GLU A 628 -36.23 -17.88 -2.08
N TRP A 629 -35.57 -17.79 -3.23
CA TRP A 629 -36.01 -16.99 -4.38
C TRP A 629 -36.16 -17.87 -5.62
N PRO A 630 -37.29 -18.60 -5.76
CA PRO A 630 -37.61 -19.29 -7.01
C PRO A 630 -37.87 -18.30 -8.15
N THR A 631 -37.92 -18.81 -9.38
CA THR A 631 -38.18 -18.03 -10.59
C THR A 631 -39.59 -17.41 -10.67
N PHE A 632 -40.44 -17.63 -9.67
CA PHE A 632 -41.86 -17.22 -9.65
C PHE A 632 -42.31 -16.53 -8.36
N GLY A 633 -41.41 -16.25 -7.41
CA GLY A 633 -41.74 -15.57 -6.15
C GLY A 633 -40.59 -15.60 -5.16
N VAL A 634 -40.82 -15.19 -3.91
CA VAL A 634 -39.79 -15.20 -2.85
C VAL A 634 -40.39 -15.59 -1.51
N SER A 635 -39.60 -16.22 -0.65
CA SER A 635 -39.94 -16.50 0.74
C SER A 635 -38.78 -16.08 1.64
N ARG A 636 -39.04 -15.13 2.54
CA ARG A 636 -38.08 -14.75 3.57
C ARG A 636 -38.18 -15.69 4.76
N ARG A 637 -37.05 -16.24 5.19
CA ARG A 637 -36.95 -17.15 6.32
C ARG A 637 -35.98 -16.64 7.38
N SER A 638 -36.33 -16.93 8.62
CA SER A 638 -35.39 -17.05 9.73
C SER A 638 -35.46 -18.48 10.27
N GLU A 639 -34.48 -18.90 11.06
CA GLU A 639 -34.70 -20.12 11.85
C GLU A 639 -35.79 -19.88 12.90
N ASN A 640 -36.44 -20.96 13.32
CA ASN A 640 -37.43 -20.93 14.41
C ASN A 640 -36.78 -20.62 15.78
N VAL A 641 -35.46 -20.51 15.83
CA VAL A 641 -34.68 -20.16 17.01
C VAL A 641 -34.01 -18.81 16.77
N SER A 642 -34.30 -17.84 17.63
CA SER A 642 -33.65 -16.52 17.59
C SER A 642 -32.14 -16.68 17.81
N GLY A 643 -31.33 -16.13 16.90
CA GLY A 643 -29.87 -16.10 17.03
C GLY A 643 -29.10 -17.06 16.12
N LEU A 644 -29.76 -17.87 15.29
CA LEU A 644 -29.10 -18.81 14.37
C LEU A 644 -29.74 -18.72 12.98
N LEU A 645 -28.93 -18.79 11.92
CA LEU A 645 -29.39 -19.01 10.55
C LEU A 645 -28.50 -20.08 9.91
N VAL A 646 -29.09 -21.03 9.20
CA VAL A 646 -28.36 -22.03 8.43
C VAL A 646 -28.94 -22.09 7.02
N ALA A 647 -28.08 -21.90 6.02
CA ALA A 647 -28.43 -21.99 4.61
C ALA A 647 -27.45 -22.86 3.83
N TYR A 648 -27.95 -23.44 2.75
CA TYR A 648 -27.23 -24.30 1.82
C TYR A 648 -27.98 -24.25 0.47
N ASN A 649 -27.88 -25.27 -0.39
CA ASN A 649 -28.38 -25.20 -1.76
C ASN A 649 -29.81 -25.75 -2.00
N ASP A 650 -30.59 -26.00 -0.94
CA ASP A 650 -32.01 -26.36 -1.08
C ASP A 650 -32.92 -25.47 -0.23
N PHE A 651 -34.13 -25.22 -0.74
CA PHE A 651 -35.21 -24.57 0.01
C PHE A 651 -35.66 -25.46 1.15
N VAL A 652 -35.78 -24.88 2.33
CA VAL A 652 -36.06 -25.58 3.58
C VAL A 652 -37.58 -25.70 3.76
N PRO A 653 -38.17 -26.86 4.12
CA PRO A 653 -39.59 -26.93 4.45
C PRO A 653 -39.92 -26.32 5.83
N PRO A 654 -41.18 -25.97 6.14
CA PRO A 654 -42.34 -26.00 5.24
C PRO A 654 -42.27 -24.87 4.20
N TYR A 655 -42.93 -25.08 3.06
CA TYR A 655 -43.02 -24.11 1.98
C TYR A 655 -44.32 -23.29 2.06
N PRO A 656 -44.36 -22.08 1.47
CA PRO A 656 -45.62 -21.38 1.21
C PRO A 656 -46.60 -22.30 0.46
N VAL A 657 -47.90 -22.20 0.76
CA VAL A 657 -48.93 -23.09 0.20
C VAL A 657 -49.00 -22.94 -1.33
N GLU A 658 -48.78 -21.74 -1.84
CA GLU A 658 -48.72 -21.39 -3.25
C GLU A 658 -47.55 -22.03 -4.02
N TRP A 659 -46.57 -22.62 -3.31
CA TRP A 659 -45.41 -23.33 -3.87
C TRP A 659 -45.63 -24.85 -3.94
N GLU A 660 -46.74 -25.36 -3.37
CA GLU A 660 -47.04 -26.80 -3.35
C GLU A 660 -47.04 -27.38 -4.78
N GLY A 661 -46.24 -28.42 -4.99
CA GLY A 661 -46.07 -29.08 -6.29
C GLY A 661 -45.20 -28.34 -7.32
N LYS A 662 -44.64 -27.16 -6.98
CA LYS A 662 -43.74 -26.40 -7.86
C LYS A 662 -42.27 -26.53 -7.47
N ILE A 663 -42.00 -26.84 -6.20
CA ILE A 663 -40.65 -26.94 -5.64
C ILE A 663 -40.28 -28.40 -5.40
N LEU A 664 -39.04 -28.76 -5.77
CA LEU A 664 -38.46 -30.07 -5.48
C LEU A 664 -38.04 -30.16 -4.00
N PRO A 665 -38.23 -31.32 -3.35
CA PRO A 665 -37.81 -31.49 -1.97
C PRO A 665 -36.28 -31.46 -1.84
N PRO A 666 -35.76 -31.16 -0.64
CA PRO A 666 -34.33 -31.06 -0.43
C PRO A 666 -33.61 -32.37 -0.70
N ASN A 667 -32.37 -32.29 -1.18
CA ASN A 667 -31.57 -33.46 -1.46
C ASN A 667 -31.22 -34.20 -0.15
N PRO A 668 -31.71 -35.44 0.07
CA PRO A 668 -31.49 -36.14 1.33
C PRO A 668 -30.03 -36.57 1.55
N ARG A 669 -29.15 -36.43 0.55
CA ARG A 669 -27.71 -36.72 0.65
C ARG A 669 -26.89 -35.52 1.09
N ASP A 670 -27.45 -34.32 1.05
CA ASP A 670 -26.76 -33.13 1.52
C ASP A 670 -27.05 -32.92 3.01
N LEU A 671 -26.10 -33.33 3.84
CA LEU A 671 -26.23 -33.29 5.30
C LEU A 671 -25.71 -31.99 5.91
N ARG A 672 -25.27 -31.00 5.11
CA ARG A 672 -24.64 -29.78 5.63
C ARG A 672 -25.56 -29.02 6.57
N ARG A 673 -26.83 -28.86 6.22
CA ARG A 673 -27.80 -28.21 7.10
C ARG A 673 -27.95 -28.94 8.44
N SER A 674 -28.07 -30.26 8.44
CA SER A 674 -28.17 -31.04 9.69
C SER A 674 -26.89 -31.00 10.51
N ASN A 675 -25.74 -31.01 9.85
CA ASN A 675 -24.41 -30.89 10.46
C ASN A 675 -24.26 -29.54 11.17
N PHE A 676 -24.55 -28.43 10.48
CA PHE A 676 -24.50 -27.09 11.05
C PHE A 676 -25.43 -26.94 12.25
N LEU A 677 -26.67 -27.42 12.16
CA LEU A 677 -27.61 -27.38 13.29
C LEU A 677 -27.11 -28.20 14.49
N ALA A 678 -26.53 -29.38 14.27
CA ALA A 678 -25.97 -30.21 15.34
C ALA A 678 -24.76 -29.53 16.00
N MET A 679 -23.83 -29.01 15.19
CA MET A 679 -22.66 -28.28 15.70
C MET A 679 -23.04 -27.01 16.45
N ALA A 680 -23.91 -26.16 15.87
CA ALA A 680 -24.35 -24.91 16.48
C ALA A 680 -25.00 -25.10 17.87
N ASN A 681 -25.61 -26.27 18.11
CA ASN A 681 -26.24 -26.61 19.38
C ASN A 681 -25.36 -27.48 20.31
N SER A 682 -24.13 -27.77 19.92
CA SER A 682 -23.20 -28.54 20.74
C SER A 682 -22.64 -27.70 21.91
N PRO A 683 -22.14 -28.33 23.00
CA PRO A 683 -21.49 -27.63 24.10
C PRO A 683 -20.26 -26.81 23.67
N GLU A 684 -19.68 -27.10 22.52
CA GLU A 684 -18.48 -26.44 22.00
C GLU A 684 -18.79 -25.07 21.39
N TYR A 685 -19.91 -24.95 20.67
CA TYR A 685 -20.24 -23.73 19.91
C TYR A 685 -21.38 -22.90 20.49
N LYS A 686 -22.35 -23.52 21.18
CA LYS A 686 -23.58 -22.83 21.61
C LYS A 686 -23.28 -21.67 22.57
N GLY A 687 -23.66 -20.45 22.16
CA GLY A 687 -23.49 -19.23 22.95
C GLY A 687 -22.04 -18.75 23.09
N LYS A 688 -21.15 -19.23 22.23
CA LYS A 688 -19.70 -18.97 22.32
C LYS A 688 -19.12 -18.36 21.04
N MET A 689 -19.94 -18.15 20.01
CA MET A 689 -19.42 -17.71 18.72
C MET A 689 -18.73 -16.34 18.82
N ASP A 690 -17.49 -16.32 18.36
CA ASP A 690 -16.68 -15.14 18.06
C ASP A 690 -15.89 -15.44 16.77
N GLU A 691 -15.10 -14.48 16.26
CA GLU A 691 -14.37 -14.63 14.99
C GLU A 691 -13.49 -15.88 14.98
N LYS A 692 -12.71 -16.09 16.05
CA LYS A 692 -11.79 -17.23 16.17
C LYS A 692 -12.54 -18.56 16.19
N LEU A 693 -13.66 -18.62 16.90
CA LEU A 693 -14.47 -19.83 16.92
C LEU A 693 -15.17 -20.07 15.57
N MET A 694 -15.55 -19.02 14.85
CA MET A 694 -16.10 -19.14 13.50
C MET A 694 -15.07 -19.70 12.53
N GLN A 695 -13.82 -19.24 12.58
CA GLN A 695 -12.71 -19.82 11.78
C GLN A 695 -12.56 -21.32 12.02
N GLN A 696 -12.71 -21.78 13.26
CA GLN A 696 -12.65 -23.20 13.63
C GLN A 696 -13.89 -23.96 13.16
N PHE A 697 -15.07 -23.38 13.33
CA PHE A 697 -16.34 -23.95 12.85
C PHE A 697 -16.29 -24.19 11.35
N LEU A 698 -15.80 -23.18 10.60
CA LEU A 698 -15.71 -23.22 9.15
C LEU A 698 -14.69 -24.25 8.64
N ALA A 699 -13.68 -24.60 9.43
CA ALA A 699 -12.65 -25.57 9.07
C ALA A 699 -13.09 -27.04 9.22
N VAL A 700 -14.22 -27.33 9.87
CA VAL A 700 -14.64 -28.72 10.14
C VAL A 700 -15.07 -29.43 8.84
N PRO A 701 -14.40 -30.54 8.46
CA PRO A 701 -14.75 -31.30 7.25
C PRO A 701 -16.18 -31.84 7.28
N PHE A 702 -16.83 -31.88 6.11
CA PHE A 702 -18.18 -32.44 5.96
C PHE A 702 -18.30 -33.88 6.47
N LYS A 703 -17.29 -34.71 6.18
CA LYS A 703 -17.21 -36.11 6.65
C LYS A 703 -17.14 -36.24 8.18
N ASP A 704 -16.70 -35.19 8.87
CA ASP A 704 -16.52 -35.15 10.32
C ASP A 704 -17.68 -34.39 11.01
N GLY A 705 -18.77 -34.14 10.29
CA GLY A 705 -19.97 -33.47 10.80
C GLY A 705 -19.99 -31.96 10.63
N GLY A 706 -19.10 -31.38 9.80
CA GLY A 706 -19.06 -29.96 9.46
C GLY A 706 -19.63 -29.62 8.08
N GLY A 707 -19.23 -28.46 7.55
CA GLY A 707 -19.64 -27.94 6.24
C GLY A 707 -18.59 -28.00 5.15
N MET A 708 -17.31 -28.15 5.50
CA MET A 708 -16.21 -28.01 4.54
C MET A 708 -16.14 -29.22 3.59
N ILE A 709 -16.43 -29.02 2.31
CA ILE A 709 -16.33 -30.05 1.27
C ILE A 709 -15.02 -29.92 0.47
N PRO A 710 -14.54 -30.99 -0.21
CA PRO A 710 -13.30 -30.94 -0.99
C PRO A 710 -13.26 -29.89 -2.11
N ASN A 711 -14.43 -29.44 -2.55
CA ASN A 711 -14.61 -28.48 -3.64
C ASN A 711 -14.64 -27.01 -3.17
N ASN A 712 -14.49 -26.75 -1.87
CA ASN A 712 -14.39 -25.38 -1.37
C ASN A 712 -13.23 -24.63 -2.02
N VAL A 713 -13.47 -23.38 -2.44
CA VAL A 713 -12.45 -22.53 -3.06
C VAL A 713 -12.01 -21.43 -2.10
N TYR A 714 -12.98 -20.76 -1.48
CA TYR A 714 -12.72 -19.77 -0.46
C TYR A 714 -13.83 -19.73 0.58
N GLN A 715 -13.55 -19.08 1.69
CA GLN A 715 -14.46 -18.85 2.80
C GLN A 715 -14.42 -17.38 3.23
N VAL A 716 -15.54 -16.91 3.76
CA VAL A 716 -15.69 -15.54 4.25
C VAL A 716 -16.26 -15.56 5.66
N ILE A 717 -15.76 -14.69 6.53
CA ILE A 717 -16.46 -14.34 7.77
C ILE A 717 -16.79 -12.85 7.70
N ALA A 718 -18.05 -12.49 7.91
CA ALA A 718 -18.48 -11.10 8.00
C ALA A 718 -18.96 -10.78 9.41
N VAL A 719 -18.58 -9.61 9.90
CA VAL A 719 -19.03 -9.04 11.19
C VAL A 719 -19.66 -7.67 10.89
N PRO A 720 -20.96 -7.62 10.56
CA PRO A 720 -21.57 -6.41 10.02
C PRO A 720 -21.56 -5.21 10.98
N GLU A 721 -21.62 -5.44 12.30
CA GLU A 721 -21.54 -4.38 13.31
C GLU A 721 -20.20 -3.64 13.31
N GLU A 722 -19.11 -4.34 12.94
CA GLU A 722 -17.75 -3.82 12.94
C GLU A 722 -17.24 -3.45 11.54
N TYR A 723 -18.07 -3.64 10.50
CA TYR A 723 -17.65 -3.48 9.11
C TYR A 723 -16.39 -4.29 8.78
N LYS A 724 -16.33 -5.54 9.25
CA LYS A 724 -15.15 -6.38 9.07
C LYS A 724 -15.45 -7.61 8.22
N MET A 725 -14.51 -7.96 7.36
CA MET A 725 -14.48 -9.20 6.61
C MET A 725 -13.19 -9.97 6.90
N TRP A 726 -13.28 -11.30 6.95
CA TRP A 726 -12.13 -12.19 6.91
C TRP A 726 -12.23 -13.07 5.68
N LEU A 727 -11.11 -13.24 4.97
CA LEU A 727 -11.02 -14.10 3.80
C LEU A 727 -10.06 -15.26 4.04
N HIS A 728 -10.43 -16.43 3.55
CA HIS A 728 -9.57 -17.61 3.51
C HIS A 728 -9.68 -18.30 2.16
N GLY A 729 -8.56 -18.50 1.48
CA GLY A 729 -8.49 -19.23 0.21
C GLY A 729 -7.98 -20.64 0.46
N GLN A 730 -8.73 -21.64 0.00
CA GLN A 730 -8.41 -23.05 0.22
C GLN A 730 -7.05 -23.39 -0.41
N ASN A 731 -6.12 -23.89 0.41
CA ASN A 731 -4.74 -24.20 0.03
C ASN A 731 -3.92 -22.99 -0.48
N TYR A 732 -4.38 -21.77 -0.20
CA TYR A 732 -3.74 -20.55 -0.69
C TYR A 732 -3.31 -19.59 0.43
N SER A 733 -4.19 -19.33 1.40
CA SER A 733 -3.96 -18.33 2.45
C SER A 733 -4.33 -18.83 3.84
N GLY A 734 -3.92 -18.10 4.88
CA GLY A 734 -4.54 -18.18 6.20
C GLY A 734 -5.88 -17.46 6.22
N TRP A 735 -6.36 -17.07 7.41
CA TRP A 735 -7.44 -16.09 7.51
C TRP A 735 -6.84 -14.69 7.48
N GLU A 736 -7.34 -13.83 6.59
CA GLU A 736 -6.84 -12.46 6.43
C GLU A 736 -7.95 -11.45 6.66
N GLU A 737 -7.66 -10.51 7.55
CA GLU A 737 -8.57 -9.46 7.97
C GLU A 737 -8.60 -8.32 6.96
N ILE A 738 -9.81 -7.86 6.66
CA ILE A 738 -10.11 -6.64 5.93
C ILE A 738 -11.04 -5.83 6.83
N ASP A 739 -10.47 -4.83 7.50
CA ASP A 739 -11.23 -3.83 8.23
C ASP A 739 -11.80 -2.83 7.21
N LEU A 740 -13.11 -2.88 6.93
CA LEU A 740 -13.73 -1.97 5.97
C LEU A 740 -14.09 -0.62 6.59
N ALA A 741 -14.09 -0.49 7.92
CA ALA A 741 -14.56 0.73 8.58
C ALA A 741 -13.77 1.98 8.14
N PRO A 742 -12.42 1.95 8.06
CA PRO A 742 -11.65 3.09 7.56
C PRO A 742 -11.85 3.39 6.07
N LEU A 743 -12.31 2.39 5.29
CA LEU A 743 -12.59 2.55 3.86
C LEU A 743 -13.99 3.15 3.66
N PHE A 744 -15.00 2.64 4.35
CA PHE A 744 -16.37 3.17 4.29
C PHE A 744 -16.51 4.58 4.86
N PHE A 745 -15.74 4.91 5.90
CA PHE A 745 -15.85 6.19 6.60
C PHE A 745 -14.48 6.88 6.68
N PRO A 746 -13.96 7.40 5.55
CA PRO A 746 -12.71 8.16 5.55
C PRO A 746 -12.89 9.45 6.35
N ASN A 747 -12.11 9.61 7.43
CA ASN A 747 -12.16 10.75 8.35
C ASN A 747 -11.83 12.10 7.71
#